data_AF-A0A7V9DSA4-F1
#
_entry.id   AF-A0A7V9DSA4-F1
#
_cell.length_a   1.000
_cell.length_b   1.000
_cell.length_c   1.000
_cell.angle_alpha   90.00
_cell.angle_beta   90.00
_cell.angle_gamma   90.00
#
_symmetry.space_group_name_H-M   'P 1'
#
loop_
_entity.id
_entity.type
_entity.pdbx_description
1 polymer ?
#
loop_
_entity_poly.entity_id
_entity_poly.type
_entity_poly.pdbx_seq_one_letter_code
_entity_poly.pdbx_strand_id
1 'polypeptide(L)'
;MRWQLAGGKRDSIGQTLTGSRSENHDSGVPAAPAGPTSGGTPIAADVEALRSAGSHPILRCFPEGAIIVFDHDLRYLSAGGLGLADVGLSREMLEGHTIFEVFPPEVVDAIEPLYRLALAGQESTLDVPYQDRIYSMRLGPLRDTDGAIIAGMGFTQDVTSARRSERAMRESEDRFRSAFDNAPIGMALIALDGRFEQVNQALCELTGYGDRQLRELAITDITHPDDLAEDLAGRTQLLAGRESTYRLEKRYLTATGGVVWAAKSVSLVCGDDGAPRHFIAQIQDISERKKHEQVLSAERRRLRDAQAIGHVGSWEMDVTAGTVEWSDTLFDLYGLDPATFAGDYGSALDCIHPEDRAKVDAASIRCRDGGEPLYVRYRVTRADNGQLRWFDARGEAWYEGGQLVRLTGAVADVTDQVLAEVAVAEARDAALEASRHKSAFLATMSHEIRTPMNAVIGLTGLLLDSDLDPQQRDLVETVRDSGDALLVIISDILDFSKIESGQLELEQQAFDLWECVEGCLDLLGPSATAKGLDLVGYVGDSPRWVIGDASRLRQVLVNLLSNAIKFTRRGDVLLEVTPQESTATGVRLHIAVTDTGIGIPADRLHRLFKSFSQVDASTTRVYGGTGLGLAISHRLVEAMGGELAVTSAVDTGSVFSFSLLAGRCDEVPPAGSEPAVDLQGRTALIVEDNATNLRTLRRQLEDWGMRCASTDTPDVALALVAAGARYDVALIDMIMPAMDGQQLASDLHELPAGARLPIVLLASMGRPVERPATSGVAATLTKPVKATALQSALMTALSGPVLEVLPAPVRSLAEPLQAQRLRILLAEDNVVNQKVGQLMLDKLGHHVDTVGNGWEALQAVLHLPYDVVLMDVQMPEMDGLEATRRIRSDLPMRRQPRIVAMTASALVEDRTACREAGMDDYLAKPVRAADLAAVLNHPA
;
A
#
# COMPACT_ATOMS: atom_id res chain seq x y z
N MET A 1 0.37 -19.01 3.77
CA MET A 1 -0.67 -19.82 4.45
C MET A 1 -1.92 -19.79 3.57
N ARG A 2 -2.47 -20.96 3.23
CA ARG A 2 -3.62 -21.16 2.33
C ARG A 2 -4.97 -21.06 3.08
N TRP A 3 -6.05 -20.91 2.29
CA TRP A 3 -7.49 -21.14 2.56
C TRP A 3 -8.25 -20.00 3.26
N GLN A 4 -9.53 -19.69 2.99
CA GLN A 4 -10.48 -19.80 1.86
C GLN A 4 -11.84 -19.30 2.43
N LEU A 5 -12.83 -19.10 1.54
CA LEU A 5 -14.28 -18.91 1.74
C LEU A 5 -14.75 -17.44 1.76
N ALA A 6 -15.78 -16.97 1.03
CA ALA A 6 -16.78 -17.47 0.07
C ALA A 6 -18.10 -16.74 0.40
N GLY A 7 -18.87 -16.34 -0.61
CA GLY A 7 -20.22 -15.84 -0.40
C GLY A 7 -20.84 -15.15 -1.63
N GLY A 8 -21.26 -15.94 -2.62
CA GLY A 8 -22.10 -15.51 -3.74
C GLY A 8 -23.60 -15.71 -3.47
N LYS A 9 -24.44 -15.08 -4.30
CA LYS A 9 -25.90 -15.28 -4.37
C LYS A 9 -26.40 -15.02 -5.80
N ARG A 10 -27.17 -15.98 -6.37
CA ARG A 10 -28.49 -15.80 -7.02
C ARG A 10 -28.99 -17.13 -7.64
N ASP A 11 -30.12 -17.62 -7.10
CA ASP A 11 -31.39 -18.09 -7.72
C ASP A 11 -31.42 -18.34 -9.25
N SER A 12 -32.20 -19.26 -9.85
CA SER A 12 -33.12 -20.35 -9.45
C SER A 12 -33.72 -21.01 -10.73
N ILE A 13 -34.09 -22.31 -10.66
CA ILE A 13 -35.23 -23.05 -11.30
C ILE A 13 -35.41 -22.97 -12.86
N GLY A 14 -35.71 -24.01 -13.66
CA GLY A 14 -36.10 -25.42 -13.51
C GLY A 14 -36.96 -25.90 -14.71
N GLN A 15 -36.85 -27.20 -15.08
CA GLN A 15 -37.83 -28.07 -15.83
C GLN A 15 -38.16 -27.73 -17.32
N THR A 16 -38.53 -28.62 -18.26
CA THR A 16 -39.08 -29.99 -18.29
C THR A 16 -39.08 -30.51 -19.76
N LEU A 17 -39.07 -31.84 -20.02
CA LEU A 17 -40.09 -32.57 -20.84
C LEU A 17 -39.61 -33.96 -21.33
N THR A 18 -40.34 -35.01 -20.91
CA THR A 18 -40.48 -36.29 -21.62
C THR A 18 -41.96 -36.70 -21.52
N GLY A 19 -42.63 -36.92 -22.65
CA GLY A 19 -44.06 -37.19 -22.76
C GLY A 19 -44.42 -38.56 -23.34
N SER A 20 -45.21 -39.30 -22.56
CA SER A 20 -46.33 -40.24 -22.81
C SER A 20 -46.71 -40.77 -24.22
N ARG A 21 -47.10 -42.07 -24.20
CA ARG A 21 -47.90 -42.86 -25.17
C ARG A 21 -49.43 -42.78 -24.88
N SER A 22 -50.28 -42.88 -25.92
CA SER A 22 -51.62 -43.52 -25.93
C SER A 22 -52.10 -43.69 -27.40
N GLU A 23 -52.28 -44.91 -27.90
CA GLU A 23 -53.55 -45.65 -28.17
C GLU A 23 -54.26 -45.34 -29.51
N ASN A 24 -54.41 -46.41 -30.31
CA ASN A 24 -55.15 -46.50 -31.58
C ASN A 24 -56.61 -46.94 -31.33
N HIS A 25 -57.53 -46.48 -32.17
CA HIS A 25 -58.89 -47.02 -32.31
C HIS A 25 -59.05 -47.75 -33.65
N ASP A 26 -59.67 -48.92 -33.58
CA ASP A 26 -59.90 -49.89 -34.64
C ASP A 26 -61.29 -49.71 -35.30
N SER A 27 -61.38 -50.22 -36.52
CA SER A 27 -62.51 -50.18 -37.45
C SER A 27 -63.39 -51.44 -37.38
N GLY A 28 -64.64 -51.39 -37.87
CA GLY A 28 -65.39 -52.60 -38.20
C GLY A 28 -66.83 -52.41 -38.65
N VAL A 29 -67.17 -52.91 -39.86
CA VAL A 29 -68.50 -53.40 -40.28
C VAL A 29 -68.32 -54.51 -41.36
N PRO A 30 -69.17 -55.59 -41.42
CA PRO A 30 -68.84 -56.91 -42.00
C PRO A 30 -69.61 -57.33 -43.30
N ALA A 31 -69.35 -58.58 -43.75
CA ALA A 31 -69.72 -59.27 -44.99
C ALA A 31 -71.11 -59.96 -45.07
N ALA A 32 -71.51 -60.42 -46.29
CA ALA A 32 -72.26 -61.67 -46.66
C ALA A 32 -72.91 -61.57 -48.08
N PRO A 33 -73.56 -62.61 -48.71
CA PRO A 33 -73.21 -64.02 -49.01
C PRO A 33 -73.56 -64.46 -50.49
N ALA A 34 -73.68 -65.78 -50.75
CA ALA A 34 -73.51 -66.50 -52.04
C ALA A 34 -74.76 -67.15 -52.74
N GLY A 35 -74.58 -67.56 -54.01
CA GLY A 35 -75.20 -68.71 -54.75
C GLY A 35 -76.33 -68.41 -55.77
N PRO A 36 -76.81 -69.35 -56.65
CA PRO A 36 -76.26 -70.61 -57.23
C PRO A 36 -76.58 -70.80 -58.77
N THR A 37 -76.71 -72.07 -59.25
CA THR A 37 -76.32 -72.71 -60.55
C THR A 37 -77.42 -73.19 -61.57
N SER A 38 -77.00 -73.44 -62.84
CA SER A 38 -77.32 -74.55 -63.81
C SER A 38 -78.38 -74.41 -64.97
N GLY A 39 -78.00 -74.84 -66.22
CA GLY A 39 -78.86 -75.64 -67.15
C GLY A 39 -79.05 -75.32 -68.68
N GLY A 40 -78.06 -75.59 -69.56
CA GLY A 40 -78.11 -76.27 -70.91
C GLY A 40 -79.04 -75.95 -72.13
N THR A 41 -78.46 -75.29 -73.17
CA THR A 41 -78.60 -75.36 -74.69
C THR A 41 -79.93 -75.04 -75.43
N PRO A 42 -79.94 -74.49 -76.69
CA PRO A 42 -78.95 -74.63 -77.80
C PRO A 42 -78.55 -73.34 -78.60
N ILE A 43 -77.25 -73.09 -78.82
CA ILE A 43 -76.69 -71.84 -79.45
C ILE A 43 -76.09 -72.06 -80.87
N ALA A 44 -76.12 -73.28 -81.42
CA ALA A 44 -75.30 -73.63 -82.60
C ALA A 44 -75.70 -72.97 -83.93
N ALA A 45 -76.93 -72.46 -84.10
CA ALA A 45 -77.38 -71.89 -85.38
C ALA A 45 -77.02 -70.40 -85.58
N ASP A 46 -76.96 -69.62 -84.50
CA ASP A 46 -76.72 -68.17 -84.57
C ASP A 46 -75.22 -67.80 -84.66
N VAL A 47 -74.34 -68.71 -84.22
CA VAL A 47 -72.88 -68.54 -84.33
C VAL A 47 -72.40 -68.64 -85.79
N GLU A 48 -73.08 -69.42 -86.63
CA GLU A 48 -72.76 -69.54 -88.07
C GLU A 48 -73.19 -68.27 -88.85
N ALA A 49 -74.25 -67.57 -88.39
CA ALA A 49 -74.69 -66.29 -88.94
C ALA A 49 -73.70 -65.16 -88.63
N LEU A 50 -73.10 -65.14 -87.43
CA LEU A 50 -72.03 -64.20 -87.08
C LEU A 50 -70.71 -64.45 -87.81
N ARG A 51 -70.41 -65.71 -88.18
CA ARG A 51 -69.25 -66.06 -89.03
C ARG A 51 -69.43 -65.69 -90.50
N SER A 52 -70.65 -65.80 -91.04
CA SER A 52 -70.94 -65.56 -92.46
C SER A 52 -71.31 -64.10 -92.78
N ALA A 53 -71.79 -63.33 -91.80
CA ALA A 53 -71.94 -61.88 -91.90
C ALA A 53 -70.57 -61.20 -91.76
N GLY A 54 -69.90 -60.96 -92.89
CA GLY A 54 -68.55 -60.39 -92.97
C GLY A 54 -68.31 -59.20 -92.04
N SER A 55 -67.60 -59.45 -90.94
CA SER A 55 -67.20 -58.50 -89.88
C SER A 55 -66.11 -57.51 -90.32
N HIS A 56 -66.01 -57.21 -91.62
CA HIS A 56 -64.88 -56.47 -92.19
C HIS A 56 -64.94 -54.93 -92.13
N PRO A 57 -66.12 -54.24 -92.04
CA PRO A 57 -66.13 -52.77 -92.03
C PRO A 57 -65.86 -52.11 -90.67
N ILE A 58 -66.45 -52.59 -89.56
CA ILE A 58 -66.34 -51.95 -88.23
C ILE A 58 -64.91 -52.05 -87.65
N LEU A 59 -64.20 -53.14 -87.96
CA LEU A 59 -62.83 -53.38 -87.48
C LEU A 59 -61.78 -52.43 -88.08
N ARG A 60 -62.10 -51.68 -89.16
CA ARG A 60 -61.18 -50.73 -89.79
C ARG A 60 -61.27 -49.29 -89.24
N CYS A 61 -62.24 -49.00 -88.38
CA CYS A 61 -62.48 -47.63 -87.87
C CYS A 61 -61.81 -47.34 -86.50
N PHE A 62 -61.01 -48.27 -85.95
CA PHE A 62 -60.31 -48.12 -84.68
C PHE A 62 -58.78 -48.24 -84.87
N PRO A 63 -58.07 -47.12 -85.12
CA PRO A 63 -56.64 -47.16 -85.46
C PRO A 63 -55.71 -47.43 -84.28
N GLU A 64 -56.10 -47.12 -83.04
CA GLU A 64 -55.24 -47.23 -81.84
C GLU A 64 -55.71 -48.29 -80.83
N GLY A 65 -56.52 -49.25 -81.28
CA GLY A 65 -57.07 -50.27 -80.40
C GLY A 65 -57.43 -51.57 -81.08
N ALA A 66 -57.81 -52.55 -80.26
CA ALA A 66 -58.32 -53.84 -80.71
C ALA A 66 -59.72 -54.10 -80.17
N ILE A 67 -60.56 -54.68 -81.02
CA ILE A 67 -61.90 -55.15 -80.70
C ILE A 67 -61.90 -56.68 -80.74
N ILE A 68 -62.50 -57.27 -79.72
CA ILE A 68 -62.60 -58.71 -79.53
C ILE A 68 -64.04 -59.09 -79.20
N VAL A 69 -64.48 -60.25 -79.66
CA VAL A 69 -65.76 -60.87 -79.33
C VAL A 69 -65.48 -62.29 -78.89
N PHE A 70 -66.07 -62.73 -77.78
CA PHE A 70 -65.81 -64.03 -77.18
C PHE A 70 -67.08 -64.68 -76.64
N ASP A 71 -67.12 -66.01 -76.60
CA ASP A 71 -68.26 -66.79 -76.14
C ASP A 71 -68.25 -67.08 -74.62
N HIS A 72 -69.22 -67.86 -74.14
CA HIS A 72 -69.35 -68.23 -72.73
C HIS A 72 -68.21 -69.09 -72.19
N ASP A 73 -67.47 -69.78 -73.07
CA ASP A 73 -66.28 -70.55 -72.71
C ASP A 73 -65.00 -69.68 -72.76
N LEU A 74 -65.17 -68.36 -72.90
CA LEU A 74 -64.09 -67.37 -73.04
C LEU A 74 -63.21 -67.61 -74.27
N ARG A 75 -63.78 -68.24 -75.30
CA ARG A 75 -63.13 -68.45 -76.59
C ARG A 75 -63.39 -67.26 -77.51
N TYR A 76 -62.34 -66.73 -78.13
CA TYR A 76 -62.51 -65.62 -79.07
C TYR A 76 -63.22 -66.11 -80.33
N LEU A 77 -64.39 -65.53 -80.58
CA LEU A 77 -65.19 -65.73 -81.79
C LEU A 77 -64.69 -64.83 -82.91
N SER A 78 -64.34 -63.59 -82.57
CA SER A 78 -63.74 -62.65 -83.52
C SER A 78 -62.73 -61.72 -82.86
N ALA A 79 -61.67 -61.38 -83.58
CA ALA A 79 -60.71 -60.38 -83.15
C ALA A 79 -60.27 -59.52 -84.34
N GLY A 80 -60.20 -58.21 -84.16
CA GLY A 80 -59.64 -57.32 -85.16
C GLY A 80 -59.41 -55.89 -84.67
N GLY A 81 -58.63 -55.14 -85.43
CA GLY A 81 -58.16 -53.80 -85.08
C GLY A 81 -56.65 -53.72 -85.22
N LEU A 82 -56.14 -52.54 -85.56
CA LEU A 82 -54.71 -52.33 -85.83
C LEU A 82 -53.87 -52.53 -84.56
N GLY A 83 -54.45 -52.29 -83.37
CA GLY A 83 -53.78 -52.46 -82.09
C GLY A 83 -53.46 -53.91 -81.69
N LEU A 84 -53.99 -54.94 -82.38
CA LEU A 84 -53.62 -56.34 -82.13
C LEU A 84 -52.16 -56.61 -82.53
N ALA A 85 -51.73 -56.06 -83.66
CA ALA A 85 -50.36 -56.23 -84.13
C ALA A 85 -49.35 -55.54 -83.20
N ASP A 86 -49.74 -54.42 -82.59
CA ASP A 86 -48.89 -53.65 -81.66
C ASP A 86 -48.60 -54.40 -80.35
N VAL A 87 -49.45 -55.36 -79.97
CA VAL A 87 -49.24 -56.29 -78.84
C VAL A 87 -48.67 -57.65 -79.27
N GLY A 88 -48.35 -57.84 -80.55
CA GLY A 88 -47.82 -59.08 -81.09
C GLY A 88 -48.83 -60.23 -81.20
N LEU A 89 -50.14 -59.92 -81.16
CA LEU A 89 -51.21 -60.90 -81.34
C LEU A 89 -51.76 -60.82 -82.76
N SER A 90 -51.96 -61.97 -83.40
CA SER A 90 -52.67 -62.04 -84.68
C SER A 90 -54.10 -62.52 -84.49
N ARG A 91 -54.95 -62.21 -85.48
CA ARG A 91 -56.31 -62.74 -85.53
C ARG A 91 -56.31 -64.28 -85.49
N GLU A 92 -55.38 -64.95 -86.16
CA GLU A 92 -55.29 -66.42 -86.15
C GLU A 92 -54.87 -66.99 -84.79
N MET A 93 -54.11 -66.23 -84.00
CA MET A 93 -53.71 -66.64 -82.64
C MET A 93 -54.86 -66.54 -81.65
N LEU A 94 -55.74 -65.55 -81.83
CA LEU A 94 -56.87 -65.30 -80.94
C LEU A 94 -58.08 -66.15 -81.33
N GLU A 95 -58.55 -66.06 -82.57
CA GLU A 95 -59.81 -66.68 -82.99
C GLU A 95 -59.77 -68.21 -82.85
N GLY A 96 -60.79 -68.74 -82.18
CA GLY A 96 -60.88 -70.16 -81.89
C GLY A 96 -60.07 -70.61 -80.69
N HIS A 97 -59.30 -69.75 -80.02
CA HIS A 97 -58.58 -70.05 -78.77
C HIS A 97 -59.20 -69.33 -77.57
N THR A 98 -59.03 -69.88 -76.38
CA THR A 98 -59.51 -69.27 -75.11
C THR A 98 -58.49 -68.30 -74.53
N ILE A 99 -58.93 -67.37 -73.67
CA ILE A 99 -58.03 -66.44 -73.00
C ILE A 99 -56.87 -67.15 -72.26
N PHE A 100 -57.12 -68.36 -71.74
CA PHE A 100 -56.16 -69.21 -71.04
C PHE A 100 -55.09 -69.81 -71.96
N GLU A 101 -55.42 -70.00 -73.23
CA GLU A 101 -54.50 -70.53 -74.24
C GLU A 101 -53.63 -69.41 -74.85
N VAL A 102 -54.13 -68.17 -74.85
CA VAL A 102 -53.47 -67.04 -75.52
C VAL A 102 -52.59 -66.22 -74.57
N PHE A 103 -53.02 -66.00 -73.33
CA PHE A 103 -52.33 -65.12 -72.40
C PHE A 103 -51.64 -65.88 -71.26
N PRO A 104 -50.51 -65.37 -70.72
CA PRO A 104 -49.87 -65.95 -69.55
C PRO A 104 -50.79 -65.91 -68.31
N PRO A 105 -50.64 -66.83 -67.34
CA PRO A 105 -51.51 -66.91 -66.16
C PRO A 105 -51.66 -65.58 -65.39
N GLU A 106 -50.58 -64.83 -65.23
CA GLU A 106 -50.57 -63.54 -64.52
C GLU A 106 -51.49 -62.48 -65.17
N VAL A 107 -51.58 -62.52 -66.51
CA VAL A 107 -52.46 -61.62 -67.27
C VAL A 107 -53.88 -62.15 -67.24
N VAL A 108 -54.05 -63.47 -67.35
CA VAL A 108 -55.35 -64.14 -67.26
C VAL A 108 -56.02 -63.86 -65.91
N ASP A 109 -55.31 -63.96 -64.80
CA ASP A 109 -55.83 -63.67 -63.45
C ASP A 109 -56.39 -62.24 -63.35
N ALA A 110 -55.79 -61.28 -64.05
CA ALA A 110 -56.25 -59.90 -64.08
C ALA A 110 -57.47 -59.68 -65.00
N ILE A 111 -57.58 -60.42 -66.10
CA ILE A 111 -58.59 -60.16 -67.14
C ILE A 111 -59.80 -61.11 -67.11
N GLU A 112 -59.62 -62.36 -66.70
CA GLU A 112 -60.69 -63.37 -66.63
C GLU A 112 -61.91 -62.90 -65.83
N PRO A 113 -61.77 -62.23 -64.66
CA PRO A 113 -62.92 -61.71 -63.93
C PRO A 113 -63.75 -60.73 -64.76
N LEU A 114 -63.08 -59.87 -65.54
CA LEU A 114 -63.72 -58.86 -66.38
C LEU A 114 -64.47 -59.50 -67.56
N TYR A 115 -63.89 -60.54 -68.16
CA TYR A 115 -64.55 -61.28 -69.25
C TYR A 115 -65.81 -62.00 -68.75
N ARG A 116 -65.77 -62.59 -67.54
CA ARG A 116 -66.95 -63.20 -66.93
C ARG A 116 -68.01 -62.17 -66.54
N LEU A 117 -67.62 -61.00 -66.03
CA LEU A 117 -68.56 -59.91 -65.73
C LEU A 117 -69.31 -59.43 -66.98
N ALA A 118 -68.61 -59.33 -68.11
CA ALA A 118 -69.22 -59.01 -69.40
C ALA A 118 -70.30 -60.03 -69.80
N LEU A 119 -70.04 -61.33 -69.65
CA LEU A 119 -71.02 -62.38 -69.93
C LEU A 119 -72.17 -62.44 -68.92
N ALA A 120 -71.96 -61.94 -67.70
CA ALA A 120 -73.00 -61.74 -66.69
C ALA A 120 -73.83 -60.46 -66.93
N GLY A 121 -73.48 -59.65 -67.94
CA GLY A 121 -74.23 -58.47 -68.36
C GLY A 121 -73.69 -57.13 -67.85
N GLN A 122 -72.51 -57.09 -67.22
CA GLN A 122 -71.91 -55.86 -66.68
C GLN A 122 -70.76 -55.33 -67.54
N GLU A 123 -70.68 -54.01 -67.68
CA GLU A 123 -69.52 -53.35 -68.28
C GLU A 123 -68.41 -53.12 -67.26
N SER A 124 -67.16 -53.26 -67.65
CA SER A 124 -65.99 -53.02 -66.78
C SER A 124 -64.81 -52.46 -67.57
N THR A 125 -63.99 -51.63 -66.94
CA THR A 125 -62.76 -51.07 -67.53
C THR A 125 -61.58 -51.24 -66.57
N LEU A 126 -60.43 -51.69 -67.06
CA LEU A 126 -59.19 -51.85 -66.27
C LEU A 126 -57.96 -51.56 -67.12
N ASP A 127 -56.98 -50.85 -66.54
CA ASP A 127 -55.65 -50.68 -67.14
C ASP A 127 -54.79 -51.89 -66.77
N VAL A 128 -54.42 -52.68 -67.76
CA VAL A 128 -53.65 -53.91 -67.62
C VAL A 128 -52.26 -53.70 -68.21
N PRO A 129 -51.19 -53.89 -67.42
CA PRO A 129 -49.84 -53.93 -67.97
C PRO A 129 -49.68 -55.22 -68.77
N TYR A 130 -49.29 -55.09 -70.03
CA TYR A 130 -48.94 -56.22 -70.88
C TYR A 130 -47.67 -55.89 -71.65
N GLN A 131 -46.61 -56.66 -71.41
CA GLN A 131 -45.24 -56.33 -71.82
C GLN A 131 -44.81 -54.94 -71.27
N ASP A 132 -44.17 -54.09 -72.07
CA ASP A 132 -43.61 -52.79 -71.65
C ASP A 132 -44.62 -51.61 -71.74
N ARG A 133 -45.91 -51.91 -71.91
CA ARG A 133 -46.98 -50.93 -72.16
C ARG A 133 -48.16 -51.17 -71.22
N ILE A 134 -48.95 -50.12 -71.02
CA ILE A 134 -50.18 -50.14 -70.21
C ILE A 134 -51.37 -50.01 -71.15
N TYR A 135 -52.23 -51.02 -71.16
CA TYR A 135 -53.42 -51.07 -72.01
C TYR A 135 -54.70 -50.92 -71.18
N SER A 136 -55.51 -49.92 -71.50
CA SER A 136 -56.86 -49.78 -70.95
C SER A 136 -57.81 -50.70 -71.70
N MET A 137 -58.38 -51.69 -71.01
CA MET A 137 -59.33 -52.64 -71.57
C MET A 137 -60.72 -52.40 -71.01
N ARG A 138 -61.71 -52.28 -71.90
CA ARG A 138 -63.14 -52.18 -71.57
C ARG A 138 -63.90 -53.37 -72.14
N LEU A 139 -64.68 -54.08 -71.32
CA LEU A 139 -65.45 -55.27 -71.70
C LEU A 139 -66.93 -55.09 -71.35
N GLY A 140 -67.84 -55.66 -72.15
CA GLY A 140 -69.29 -55.62 -71.92
C GLY A 140 -70.07 -56.71 -72.71
N PRO A 141 -71.37 -56.93 -72.40
CA PRO A 141 -72.18 -57.96 -73.05
C PRO A 141 -72.58 -57.60 -74.48
N LEU A 142 -72.54 -58.58 -75.39
CA LEU A 142 -73.19 -58.54 -76.70
C LEU A 142 -74.52 -59.30 -76.64
N ARG A 143 -75.61 -58.66 -77.05
CA ARG A 143 -76.98 -59.19 -76.97
C ARG A 143 -77.62 -59.39 -78.34
N ASP A 144 -78.52 -60.36 -78.46
CA ASP A 144 -79.36 -60.53 -79.65
C ASP A 144 -80.54 -59.54 -79.69
N THR A 145 -81.38 -59.64 -80.73
CA THR A 145 -82.56 -58.80 -80.94
C THR A 145 -83.67 -58.98 -79.90
N ASP A 146 -83.70 -60.11 -79.19
CA ASP A 146 -84.65 -60.41 -78.11
C ASP A 146 -84.07 -60.05 -76.71
N GLY A 147 -82.84 -59.54 -76.66
CA GLY A 147 -82.18 -59.00 -75.47
C GLY A 147 -81.36 -60.02 -74.66
N ALA A 148 -81.26 -61.26 -75.12
CA ALA A 148 -80.45 -62.29 -74.47
C ALA A 148 -78.95 -62.06 -74.73
N ILE A 149 -78.09 -62.31 -73.74
CA ILE A 149 -76.63 -62.19 -73.91
C ILE A 149 -76.14 -63.40 -74.70
N ILE A 150 -75.56 -63.14 -75.86
CA ILE A 150 -75.06 -64.17 -76.78
C ILE A 150 -73.54 -64.29 -76.79
N ALA A 151 -72.83 -63.24 -76.38
CA ALA A 151 -71.36 -63.18 -76.32
C ALA A 151 -70.90 -62.00 -75.44
N GLY A 152 -69.60 -61.90 -75.17
CA GLY A 152 -68.96 -60.70 -74.65
C GLY A 152 -68.20 -59.96 -75.74
N MET A 153 -68.10 -58.63 -75.64
CA MET A 153 -67.25 -57.80 -76.51
C MET A 153 -66.32 -56.93 -75.69
N GLY A 154 -65.11 -56.69 -76.20
CA GLY A 154 -64.10 -55.88 -75.55
C GLY A 154 -63.38 -54.93 -76.49
N PHE A 155 -62.95 -53.80 -75.95
CA PHE A 155 -62.11 -52.79 -76.59
C PHE A 155 -60.83 -52.61 -75.76
N THR A 156 -59.68 -52.45 -76.41
CA THR A 156 -58.40 -52.18 -75.75
C THR A 156 -57.70 -50.99 -76.39
N GLN A 157 -57.01 -50.15 -75.60
CA GLN A 157 -56.24 -48.99 -76.06
C GLN A 157 -54.96 -48.79 -75.23
N ASP A 158 -53.84 -48.40 -75.85
CA ASP A 158 -52.58 -48.07 -75.15
C ASP A 158 -52.65 -46.68 -74.47
N VAL A 159 -52.35 -46.60 -73.17
CA VAL A 159 -52.35 -45.36 -72.36
C VAL A 159 -50.98 -45.00 -71.75
N THR A 160 -49.90 -45.63 -72.22
CA THR A 160 -48.55 -45.55 -71.62
C THR A 160 -47.97 -44.13 -71.56
N SER A 161 -48.13 -43.34 -72.64
CA SER A 161 -47.60 -41.97 -72.75
C SER A 161 -48.20 -41.00 -71.71
N ALA A 162 -49.52 -41.10 -71.49
CA ALA A 162 -50.23 -40.24 -70.57
C ALA A 162 -49.78 -40.44 -69.12
N ARG A 163 -49.58 -41.70 -68.69
CA ARG A 163 -49.17 -42.03 -67.32
C ARG A 163 -47.72 -41.66 -66.99
N ARG A 164 -46.80 -41.75 -67.96
CA ARG A 164 -45.39 -41.34 -67.75
C ARG A 164 -45.26 -39.82 -67.55
N SER A 165 -46.04 -39.02 -68.29
CA SER A 165 -46.03 -37.56 -68.16
C SER A 165 -46.59 -37.08 -66.81
N GLU A 166 -47.66 -37.71 -66.32
CA GLU A 166 -48.24 -37.42 -65.00
C GLU A 166 -47.24 -37.67 -63.86
N ARG A 167 -46.50 -38.78 -63.93
CA ARG A 167 -45.50 -39.16 -62.90
C ARG A 167 -44.29 -38.22 -62.88
N ALA A 168 -43.77 -37.86 -64.05
CA ALA A 168 -42.64 -36.93 -64.16
C ALA A 168 -42.97 -35.52 -63.60
N MET A 169 -44.21 -35.05 -63.79
CA MET A 169 -44.67 -33.78 -63.24
C MET A 169 -44.68 -33.80 -61.70
N ARG A 170 -45.23 -34.85 -61.08
CA ARG A 170 -45.22 -35.01 -59.62
C ARG A 170 -43.81 -35.06 -59.03
N GLU A 171 -42.89 -35.81 -59.65
CA GLU A 171 -41.51 -35.91 -59.19
C GLU A 171 -40.71 -34.60 -59.32
N SER A 172 -41.08 -33.73 -60.28
CA SER A 172 -40.50 -32.38 -60.37
C SER A 172 -41.05 -31.43 -59.30
N GLU A 173 -42.36 -31.50 -59.04
CA GLU A 173 -43.03 -30.70 -58.01
C GLU A 173 -42.52 -31.03 -56.60
N ASP A 174 -42.40 -32.32 -56.27
CA ASP A 174 -41.89 -32.77 -54.97
C ASP A 174 -40.42 -32.36 -54.77
N ARG A 175 -39.59 -32.42 -55.82
CA ARG A 175 -38.20 -31.94 -55.76
C ARG A 175 -38.11 -30.45 -55.49
N PHE A 176 -38.93 -29.64 -56.16
CA PHE A 176 -38.98 -28.19 -55.92
C PHE A 176 -39.42 -27.89 -54.48
N ARG A 177 -40.52 -28.50 -54.03
CA ARG A 177 -41.05 -28.28 -52.68
C ARG A 177 -40.03 -28.66 -51.60
N SER A 178 -39.37 -29.81 -51.76
CA SER A 178 -38.32 -30.26 -50.83
C SER A 178 -37.11 -29.32 -50.79
N ALA A 179 -36.64 -28.82 -51.93
CA ALA A 179 -35.51 -27.88 -51.99
C ALA A 179 -35.86 -26.50 -51.40
N PHE A 180 -37.09 -26.04 -51.61
CA PHE A 180 -37.58 -24.77 -51.08
C PHE A 180 -37.77 -24.82 -49.54
N ASP A 181 -38.45 -25.86 -49.04
CA ASP A 181 -38.78 -26.00 -47.61
C ASP A 181 -37.57 -26.31 -46.73
N ASN A 182 -36.60 -27.10 -47.23
CA ASN A 182 -35.41 -27.50 -46.47
C ASN A 182 -34.20 -26.57 -46.67
N ALA A 183 -34.36 -25.44 -47.35
CA ALA A 183 -33.27 -24.48 -47.51
C ALA A 183 -32.91 -23.85 -46.15
N PRO A 184 -31.61 -23.74 -45.80
CA PRO A 184 -31.16 -23.19 -44.51
C PRO A 184 -31.27 -21.65 -44.43
N ILE A 185 -31.77 -21.02 -45.48
CA ILE A 185 -32.00 -19.59 -45.59
C ILE A 185 -33.49 -19.34 -45.83
N GLY A 186 -33.98 -18.20 -45.37
CA GLY A 186 -35.35 -17.80 -45.66
C GLY A 186 -35.55 -17.62 -47.15
N MET A 187 -36.55 -18.28 -47.72
CA MET A 187 -36.93 -18.13 -49.13
C MET A 187 -38.40 -17.75 -49.23
N ALA A 188 -38.70 -16.85 -50.16
CA ALA A 188 -40.07 -16.44 -50.44
C ALA A 188 -40.32 -16.24 -51.93
N LEU A 189 -41.47 -16.69 -52.40
CA LEU A 189 -42.11 -16.20 -53.62
C LEU A 189 -43.02 -15.05 -53.23
N ILE A 190 -42.83 -13.89 -53.87
CA ILE A 190 -43.52 -12.65 -53.55
C ILE A 190 -44.19 -12.14 -54.82
N ALA A 191 -45.49 -11.85 -54.75
CA ALA A 191 -46.25 -11.27 -55.83
C ALA A 191 -45.73 -9.88 -56.24
N LEU A 192 -46.08 -9.42 -57.44
CA LEU A 192 -45.63 -8.12 -57.94
C LEU A 192 -46.07 -6.95 -57.05
N ASP A 193 -47.24 -7.10 -56.39
CA ASP A 193 -47.76 -6.14 -55.41
C ASP A 193 -47.00 -6.18 -54.06
N GLY A 194 -46.18 -7.20 -53.82
CA GLY A 194 -45.37 -7.36 -52.62
C GLY A 194 -45.93 -8.32 -51.57
N ARG A 195 -47.05 -9.01 -51.84
CA ARG A 195 -47.60 -10.04 -50.94
C ARG A 195 -46.82 -11.35 -51.02
N PHE A 196 -46.71 -12.07 -49.92
CA PHE A 196 -46.08 -13.38 -49.91
C PHE A 196 -47.01 -14.44 -50.50
N GLU A 197 -46.56 -15.11 -51.56
CA GLU A 197 -47.29 -16.22 -52.17
C GLU A 197 -46.84 -17.56 -51.63
N GLN A 198 -45.57 -17.69 -51.30
CA GLN A 198 -45.02 -18.89 -50.69
C GLN A 198 -43.82 -18.51 -49.85
N VAL A 199 -43.71 -19.09 -48.66
CA VAL A 199 -42.57 -18.90 -47.77
C VAL A 199 -42.11 -20.25 -47.27
N ASN A 200 -40.80 -20.40 -47.06
CA ASN A 200 -40.27 -21.63 -46.49
C ASN A 200 -40.19 -21.55 -44.96
N GLN A 201 -39.91 -22.69 -44.34
CA GLN A 201 -39.81 -22.83 -42.89
C GLN A 201 -38.74 -21.91 -42.28
N ALA A 202 -37.58 -21.77 -42.93
CA ALA A 202 -36.49 -20.92 -42.44
C ALA A 202 -36.87 -19.43 -42.36
N LEU A 203 -37.71 -18.93 -43.28
CA LEU A 203 -38.18 -17.54 -43.22
C LEU A 203 -39.19 -17.33 -42.07
N CYS A 204 -40.05 -18.31 -41.83
CA CYS A 204 -40.97 -18.30 -40.69
C CYS A 204 -40.19 -18.27 -39.36
N GLU A 205 -39.13 -19.07 -39.24
CA GLU A 205 -38.26 -19.11 -38.06
C GLU A 205 -37.50 -17.79 -37.87
N LEU A 206 -36.94 -17.23 -38.94
CA LEU A 206 -36.18 -15.97 -38.90
C LEU A 206 -37.05 -14.79 -38.45
N THR A 207 -38.28 -14.70 -38.94
CA THR A 207 -39.18 -13.57 -38.67
C THR A 207 -40.12 -13.81 -37.48
N GLY A 208 -40.30 -15.06 -37.06
CA GLY A 208 -41.24 -15.47 -36.02
C GLY A 208 -42.71 -15.46 -36.44
N TYR A 209 -43.03 -15.13 -37.69
CA TYR A 209 -44.39 -15.25 -38.24
C TYR A 209 -44.61 -16.64 -38.82
N GLY A 210 -45.81 -17.20 -38.64
CA GLY A 210 -46.19 -18.45 -39.31
C GLY A 210 -46.46 -18.24 -40.81
N ASP A 211 -46.38 -19.31 -41.62
CA ASP A 211 -46.61 -19.28 -43.07
C ASP A 211 -47.93 -18.59 -43.44
N ARG A 212 -49.04 -18.94 -42.76
CA ARG A 212 -50.34 -18.31 -42.99
C ARG A 212 -50.34 -16.81 -42.68
N GLN A 213 -49.66 -16.39 -41.63
CA GLN A 213 -49.58 -14.98 -41.25
C GLN A 213 -48.75 -14.20 -42.27
N LEU A 214 -47.62 -14.76 -42.73
CA LEU A 214 -46.81 -14.13 -43.76
C LEU A 214 -47.59 -13.97 -45.08
N ARG A 215 -48.38 -14.95 -45.49
CA ARG A 215 -49.23 -14.87 -46.69
C ARG A 215 -50.30 -13.78 -46.64
N GLU A 216 -50.73 -13.38 -45.44
CA GLU A 216 -51.70 -12.29 -45.25
C GLU A 216 -51.04 -10.89 -45.27
N LEU A 217 -49.71 -10.84 -45.09
CA LEU A 217 -48.90 -9.63 -45.03
C LEU A 217 -48.22 -9.31 -46.37
N ALA A 218 -47.81 -8.05 -46.53
CA ALA A 218 -46.87 -7.63 -47.56
C ALA A 218 -45.44 -7.58 -46.98
N ILE A 219 -44.44 -7.76 -47.85
CA ILE A 219 -43.02 -7.63 -47.48
C ILE A 219 -42.70 -6.29 -46.80
N THR A 220 -43.43 -5.23 -47.15
CA THR A 220 -43.29 -3.90 -46.57
C THR A 220 -43.72 -3.82 -45.12
N ASP A 221 -44.68 -4.67 -44.69
CA ASP A 221 -45.23 -4.67 -43.33
C ASP A 221 -44.23 -5.21 -42.31
N ILE A 222 -43.33 -6.10 -42.76
CA ILE A 222 -42.27 -6.68 -41.93
C ILE A 222 -40.90 -6.06 -42.19
N THR A 223 -40.83 -5.01 -43.00
CA THR A 223 -39.58 -4.27 -43.25
C THR A 223 -39.49 -3.07 -42.32
N HIS A 224 -38.32 -2.83 -41.71
CA HIS A 224 -38.13 -1.66 -40.86
C HIS A 224 -38.37 -0.35 -41.65
N PRO A 225 -39.04 0.67 -41.08
CA PRO A 225 -39.44 1.88 -41.80
C PRO A 225 -38.29 2.60 -42.53
N ASP A 226 -37.13 2.72 -41.89
CA ASP A 226 -35.93 3.37 -42.47
C ASP A 226 -35.42 2.65 -43.73
N ASP A 227 -35.63 1.33 -43.84
CA ASP A 227 -35.04 0.51 -44.91
C ASP A 227 -36.05 0.28 -46.05
N LEU A 228 -37.29 0.78 -45.90
CA LEU A 228 -38.39 0.58 -46.85
C LEU A 228 -38.14 1.25 -48.20
N ALA A 229 -37.60 2.47 -48.19
CA ALA A 229 -37.36 3.25 -49.40
C ALA A 229 -36.35 2.56 -50.33
N GLU A 230 -35.28 2.00 -49.77
CA GLU A 230 -34.22 1.31 -50.50
C GLU A 230 -34.71 -0.03 -51.09
N ASP A 231 -35.44 -0.83 -50.30
CA ASP A 231 -36.01 -2.12 -50.77
C ASP A 231 -37.05 -1.91 -51.89
N LEU A 232 -37.86 -0.84 -51.84
CA LEU A 232 -38.81 -0.48 -52.90
C LEU A 232 -38.12 0.02 -54.17
N ALA A 233 -37.03 0.79 -54.03
CA ALA A 233 -36.24 1.24 -55.16
C ALA A 233 -35.62 0.05 -55.93
N GLY A 234 -35.04 -0.91 -55.21
CA GLY A 234 -34.50 -2.15 -55.80
C GLY A 234 -35.56 -2.95 -56.56
N ARG A 235 -36.76 -3.14 -55.98
CA ARG A 235 -37.88 -3.81 -56.67
C ARG A 235 -38.31 -3.10 -57.95
N THR A 236 -38.33 -1.77 -57.93
CA THR A 236 -38.73 -0.96 -59.10
C THR A 236 -37.70 -1.08 -60.22
N GLN A 237 -36.41 -1.17 -59.90
CA GLN A 237 -35.34 -1.38 -60.89
C GLN A 237 -35.41 -2.76 -61.56
N LEU A 238 -35.76 -3.82 -60.81
CA LEU A 238 -36.01 -5.15 -61.37
C LEU A 238 -37.19 -5.15 -62.36
N LEU A 239 -38.31 -4.52 -61.97
CA LEU A 239 -39.50 -4.43 -62.85
C LEU A 239 -39.23 -3.61 -64.11
N ALA A 240 -38.37 -2.60 -64.03
CA ALA A 240 -37.93 -1.82 -65.17
C ALA A 240 -36.94 -2.56 -66.09
N GLY A 241 -36.55 -3.79 -65.76
CA GLY A 241 -35.60 -4.61 -66.53
C GLY A 241 -34.18 -4.05 -66.54
N ARG A 242 -33.85 -3.14 -65.61
CA ARG A 242 -32.52 -2.51 -65.52
C ARG A 242 -31.51 -3.40 -64.81
N GLU A 243 -31.99 -4.27 -63.93
CA GLU A 243 -31.19 -5.25 -63.19
C GLU A 243 -31.91 -6.60 -63.18
N SER A 244 -31.16 -7.70 -63.13
CA SER A 244 -31.71 -9.06 -63.02
C SER A 244 -31.85 -9.53 -61.57
N THR A 245 -31.07 -8.95 -60.65
CA THR A 245 -31.10 -9.22 -59.20
C THR A 245 -30.66 -7.97 -58.44
N TYR A 246 -31.21 -7.68 -57.26
CA TYR A 246 -30.58 -6.75 -56.30
C TYR A 246 -30.28 -7.43 -54.97
N ARG A 247 -29.29 -6.89 -54.25
CA ARG A 247 -28.90 -7.33 -52.91
C ARG A 247 -28.86 -6.15 -51.96
N LEU A 248 -29.33 -6.35 -50.73
CA LEU A 248 -29.26 -5.35 -49.68
C LEU A 248 -29.25 -6.00 -48.29
N GLU A 249 -28.64 -5.34 -47.32
CA GLU A 249 -28.71 -5.70 -45.90
C GLU A 249 -29.73 -4.79 -45.23
N LYS A 250 -30.81 -5.34 -44.67
CA LYS A 250 -31.86 -4.57 -44.00
C LYS A 250 -32.36 -5.22 -42.74
N ARG A 251 -33.14 -4.46 -41.98
CA ARG A 251 -33.83 -4.89 -40.78
C ARG A 251 -35.23 -5.39 -41.11
N TYR A 252 -35.53 -6.59 -40.61
CA TYR A 252 -36.87 -7.17 -40.57
C TYR A 252 -37.46 -7.01 -39.17
N LEU A 253 -38.75 -6.69 -39.10
CA LEU A 253 -39.53 -6.68 -37.87
C LEU A 253 -40.02 -8.09 -37.59
N THR A 254 -39.86 -8.57 -36.36
CA THR A 254 -40.33 -9.90 -35.96
C THR A 254 -41.77 -9.85 -35.43
N ALA A 255 -42.45 -10.99 -35.39
CA ALA A 255 -43.80 -11.11 -34.83
C ALA A 255 -43.91 -10.65 -33.36
N THR A 256 -42.79 -10.69 -32.62
CA THR A 256 -42.68 -10.24 -31.22
C THR A 256 -42.34 -8.75 -31.08
N GLY A 257 -42.20 -8.02 -32.20
CA GLY A 257 -41.82 -6.60 -32.24
C GLY A 257 -40.31 -6.34 -32.16
N GLY A 258 -39.48 -7.37 -32.25
CA GLY A 258 -38.02 -7.28 -32.31
C GLY A 258 -37.51 -6.94 -33.72
N VAL A 259 -36.19 -6.80 -33.85
CA VAL A 259 -35.52 -6.52 -35.12
C VAL A 259 -34.47 -7.60 -35.40
N VAL A 260 -34.48 -8.13 -36.62
CA VAL A 260 -33.47 -9.06 -37.15
C VAL A 260 -32.77 -8.41 -38.35
N TRP A 261 -31.44 -8.42 -38.36
CA TRP A 261 -30.68 -7.98 -39.53
C TRP A 261 -30.56 -9.13 -40.53
N ALA A 262 -30.95 -8.90 -41.77
CA ALA A 262 -30.84 -9.90 -42.81
C ALA A 262 -30.19 -9.36 -44.09
N ALA A 263 -29.34 -10.17 -44.69
CA ALA A 263 -28.87 -10.00 -46.06
C ALA A 263 -29.89 -10.63 -47.01
N LYS A 264 -30.48 -9.81 -47.88
CA LYS A 264 -31.51 -10.23 -48.83
C LYS A 264 -30.97 -10.15 -50.25
N SER A 265 -31.27 -11.15 -51.07
CA SER A 265 -31.10 -11.14 -52.52
C SER A 265 -32.46 -11.37 -53.18
N VAL A 266 -32.82 -10.58 -54.18
CA VAL A 266 -34.11 -10.68 -54.87
C VAL A 266 -33.93 -10.74 -56.37
N SER A 267 -34.61 -11.68 -57.01
CA SER A 267 -34.65 -11.85 -58.47
C SER A 267 -36.09 -11.85 -58.97
N LEU A 268 -36.31 -11.41 -60.21
CA LEU A 268 -37.61 -11.42 -60.87
C LEU A 268 -37.76 -12.66 -61.77
N VAL A 269 -38.88 -13.37 -61.65
CA VAL A 269 -39.23 -14.50 -62.53
C VAL A 269 -40.26 -14.03 -63.54
N CYS A 270 -39.99 -14.25 -64.83
CA CYS A 270 -40.89 -13.95 -65.94
C CYS A 270 -41.50 -15.22 -66.54
N GLY A 271 -42.67 -15.10 -67.16
CA GLY A 271 -43.29 -16.17 -67.96
C GLY A 271 -42.63 -16.33 -69.33
N ASP A 272 -43.05 -17.36 -70.07
CA ASP A 272 -42.55 -17.65 -71.43
C ASP A 272 -42.86 -16.53 -72.45
N ASP A 273 -43.82 -15.67 -72.13
CA ASP A 273 -44.19 -14.45 -72.86
C ASP A 273 -43.34 -13.23 -72.48
N GLY A 274 -42.37 -13.39 -71.58
CA GLY A 274 -41.51 -12.32 -71.07
C GLY A 274 -42.19 -11.42 -70.03
N ALA A 275 -43.45 -11.68 -69.66
CA ALA A 275 -44.16 -10.88 -68.66
C ALA A 275 -43.69 -11.24 -67.23
N PRO A 276 -43.51 -10.24 -66.33
CA PRO A 276 -43.14 -10.50 -64.94
C PRO A 276 -44.25 -11.28 -64.23
N ARG A 277 -43.87 -12.34 -63.49
CA ARG A 277 -44.81 -13.15 -62.69
C ARG A 277 -44.66 -12.86 -61.20
N HIS A 278 -43.54 -13.25 -60.61
CA HIS A 278 -43.31 -13.10 -59.17
C HIS A 278 -41.82 -12.85 -58.89
N PHE A 279 -41.51 -12.36 -57.69
CA PHE A 279 -40.14 -12.25 -57.19
C PHE A 279 -39.76 -13.49 -56.39
N ILE A 280 -38.50 -13.90 -56.47
CA ILE A 280 -37.89 -14.85 -55.53
C ILE A 280 -36.94 -14.07 -54.63
N ALA A 281 -37.17 -14.12 -53.32
CA ALA A 281 -36.29 -13.55 -52.31
C ALA A 281 -35.58 -14.65 -51.53
N GLN A 282 -34.27 -14.46 -51.31
CA GLN A 282 -33.43 -15.25 -50.42
C GLN A 282 -32.95 -14.34 -49.28
N ILE A 283 -33.09 -14.77 -48.04
CA ILE A 283 -32.96 -13.96 -46.82
C ILE A 283 -32.11 -14.73 -45.82
N GLN A 284 -30.93 -14.20 -45.51
CA GLN A 284 -30.00 -14.79 -44.55
C GLN A 284 -29.89 -13.89 -43.32
N ASP A 285 -30.03 -14.47 -42.12
CA ASP A 285 -29.79 -13.74 -40.87
C ASP A 285 -28.28 -13.41 -40.72
N ILE A 286 -27.98 -12.13 -40.49
CA ILE A 286 -26.63 -11.60 -40.28
C ILE A 286 -26.51 -10.85 -38.94
N SER A 287 -27.44 -11.07 -38.02
CA SER A 287 -27.53 -10.35 -36.74
C SER A 287 -26.29 -10.54 -35.86
N GLU A 288 -25.73 -11.75 -35.78
CA GLU A 288 -24.49 -11.99 -35.02
C GLU A 288 -23.29 -11.25 -35.64
N ARG A 289 -23.17 -11.26 -36.97
CA ARG A 289 -22.11 -10.53 -37.67
C ARG A 289 -22.16 -9.03 -37.37
N LYS A 290 -23.35 -8.43 -37.44
CA LYS A 290 -23.56 -7.01 -37.11
C LYS A 290 -23.22 -6.69 -35.65
N LYS A 291 -23.54 -7.58 -34.71
CA LYS A 291 -23.16 -7.41 -33.29
C LYS A 291 -21.65 -7.42 -33.10
N HIS A 292 -20.92 -8.34 -33.73
CA HIS A 292 -19.46 -8.39 -33.64
C HIS A 292 -18.78 -7.16 -34.27
N GLU A 293 -19.25 -6.69 -35.42
CA GLU A 293 -18.77 -5.47 -36.05
C GLU A 293 -18.97 -4.23 -35.15
N GLN A 294 -20.14 -4.13 -34.49
CA GLN A 294 -20.42 -3.04 -33.55
C GLN A 294 -19.52 -3.08 -32.31
N VAL A 295 -19.32 -4.26 -31.70
CA VAL A 295 -18.44 -4.43 -30.54
C VAL A 295 -16.99 -4.05 -30.90
N LEU A 296 -16.49 -4.52 -32.04
CA LEU A 296 -15.13 -4.20 -32.48
C LEU A 296 -14.94 -2.70 -32.75
N SER A 297 -15.93 -2.05 -33.35
CA SER A 297 -15.92 -0.60 -33.58
C SER A 297 -15.93 0.19 -32.26
N ALA A 298 -16.75 -0.24 -31.29
CA ALA A 298 -16.82 0.39 -29.97
C ALA A 298 -15.50 0.24 -29.20
N GLU A 299 -14.87 -0.93 -29.21
CA GLU A 299 -13.56 -1.16 -28.57
C GLU A 299 -12.45 -0.36 -29.26
N ARG A 300 -12.43 -0.29 -30.59
CA ARG A 300 -11.48 0.56 -31.33
C ARG A 300 -11.63 2.04 -30.98
N ARG A 301 -12.86 2.54 -30.85
CA ARG A 301 -13.11 3.92 -30.41
C ARG A 301 -12.63 4.13 -28.98
N ARG A 302 -12.93 3.22 -28.05
CA ARG A 302 -12.46 3.30 -26.65
C ARG A 302 -10.94 3.34 -26.54
N LEU A 303 -10.22 2.53 -27.32
CA LEU A 303 -8.75 2.55 -27.35
C LEU A 303 -8.21 3.91 -27.84
N ARG A 304 -8.78 4.47 -28.92
CA ARG A 304 -8.40 5.80 -29.42
C ARG A 304 -8.67 6.89 -28.40
N ASP A 305 -9.85 6.87 -27.76
CA ASP A 305 -10.21 7.86 -26.74
C ASP A 305 -9.28 7.75 -25.52
N ALA A 306 -8.92 6.54 -25.10
CA ALA A 306 -7.97 6.33 -24.00
C ALA A 306 -6.55 6.83 -24.32
N GLN A 307 -6.07 6.64 -25.55
CA GLN A 307 -4.78 7.18 -26.01
C GLN A 307 -4.79 8.71 -26.08
N ALA A 308 -5.88 9.30 -26.56
CA ALA A 308 -6.05 10.76 -26.62
C ALA A 308 -6.13 11.38 -25.22
N ILE A 309 -6.92 10.82 -24.31
CA ILE A 309 -7.02 11.29 -22.91
C ILE A 309 -5.67 11.16 -22.20
N GLY A 310 -4.98 10.03 -22.40
CA GLY A 310 -3.67 9.77 -21.83
C GLY A 310 -2.53 10.61 -22.40
N HIS A 311 -2.79 11.42 -23.44
CA HIS A 311 -1.75 12.14 -24.20
C HIS A 311 -0.60 11.21 -24.59
N VAL A 312 -0.96 10.00 -25.05
CA VAL A 312 0.00 8.97 -25.46
C VAL A 312 -0.03 8.86 -26.97
N GLY A 313 1.04 9.32 -27.61
CA GLY A 313 1.30 9.07 -29.02
C GLY A 313 1.86 7.67 -29.23
N SER A 314 1.62 7.07 -30.41
CA SER A 314 2.21 5.80 -30.79
C SER A 314 3.01 5.96 -32.07
N TRP A 315 4.07 5.18 -32.21
CA TRP A 315 4.88 5.13 -33.42
C TRP A 315 5.17 3.68 -33.80
N GLU A 316 5.31 3.46 -35.09
CA GLU A 316 5.69 2.20 -35.67
C GLU A 316 6.81 2.45 -36.69
N MET A 317 7.85 1.63 -36.65
CA MET A 317 8.93 1.68 -37.62
C MET A 317 9.03 0.32 -38.30
N ASP A 318 8.86 0.32 -39.61
CA ASP A 318 9.18 -0.82 -40.44
C ASP A 318 10.69 -0.82 -40.69
N VAL A 319 11.38 -1.80 -40.13
CA VAL A 319 12.85 -1.88 -40.20
C VAL A 319 13.31 -2.28 -41.59
N THR A 320 12.49 -3.01 -42.35
CA THR A 320 12.82 -3.46 -43.70
C THR A 320 12.64 -2.36 -44.74
N ALA A 321 11.58 -1.56 -44.62
CA ALA A 321 11.30 -0.43 -45.49
C ALA A 321 12.03 0.85 -45.05
N GLY A 322 12.49 0.93 -43.81
CA GLY A 322 13.10 2.12 -43.22
C GLY A 322 12.11 3.25 -42.95
N THR A 323 10.81 2.94 -42.93
CA THR A 323 9.73 3.92 -42.77
C THR A 323 9.26 4.00 -41.33
N VAL A 324 8.89 5.20 -40.90
CA VAL A 324 8.35 5.50 -39.58
C VAL A 324 6.96 6.11 -39.73
N GLU A 325 5.98 5.51 -39.06
CA GLU A 325 4.61 6.00 -38.99
C GLU A 325 4.30 6.45 -37.56
N TRP A 326 3.64 7.61 -37.44
CA TRP A 326 3.22 8.20 -36.17
C TRP A 326 1.70 8.28 -36.13
N SER A 327 1.12 8.14 -34.93
CA SER A 327 -0.30 8.47 -34.72
C SER A 327 -0.53 9.98 -34.73
N ASP A 328 -1.75 10.39 -35.04
CA ASP A 328 -2.18 11.80 -34.99
C ASP A 328 -1.83 12.46 -33.63
N THR A 329 -2.06 11.74 -32.54
CA THR A 329 -1.72 12.19 -31.17
C THR A 329 -0.22 12.49 -31.03
N LEU A 330 0.66 11.70 -31.66
CA LEU A 330 2.10 11.93 -31.58
C LEU A 330 2.53 13.18 -32.35
N PHE A 331 1.93 13.42 -33.52
CA PHE A 331 2.12 14.67 -34.26
C PHE A 331 1.68 15.90 -33.43
N ASP A 332 0.52 15.82 -32.76
CA ASP A 332 0.01 16.90 -31.90
C ASP A 332 0.94 17.21 -30.72
N LEU A 333 1.47 16.15 -30.06
CA LEU A 333 2.42 16.27 -28.95
C LEU A 333 3.70 16.99 -29.39
N TYR A 334 4.24 16.62 -30.55
CA TYR A 334 5.43 17.24 -31.13
C TYR A 334 5.15 18.61 -31.78
N GLY A 335 3.88 18.96 -32.00
CA GLY A 335 3.45 20.17 -32.70
C GLY A 335 3.90 20.19 -34.16
N LEU A 336 3.97 19.02 -34.78
CA LEU A 336 4.48 18.84 -36.14
C LEU A 336 3.31 18.58 -37.10
N ASP A 337 3.31 19.23 -38.27
CA ASP A 337 2.34 18.93 -39.32
C ASP A 337 2.72 17.61 -40.00
N PRO A 338 1.81 16.60 -40.05
CA PRO A 338 2.06 15.33 -40.73
C PRO A 338 2.58 15.48 -42.17
N ALA A 339 2.16 16.53 -42.89
CA ALA A 339 2.60 16.78 -44.27
C ALA A 339 4.08 17.16 -44.40
N THR A 340 4.71 17.57 -43.28
CA THR A 340 6.13 17.98 -43.23
C THR A 340 7.07 16.88 -42.76
N PHE A 341 6.52 15.76 -42.27
CA PHE A 341 7.30 14.63 -41.78
C PHE A 341 7.74 13.71 -42.92
N ALA A 342 9.05 13.49 -43.04
CA ALA A 342 9.61 12.68 -44.11
C ALA A 342 9.31 11.17 -43.97
N GLY A 343 8.87 10.73 -42.78
CA GLY A 343 8.48 9.35 -42.55
C GLY A 343 9.67 8.40 -42.40
N ASP A 344 10.82 8.90 -41.94
CA ASP A 344 12.04 8.12 -41.71
C ASP A 344 12.62 8.34 -40.32
N TYR A 345 13.50 7.43 -39.89
CA TYR A 345 14.10 7.46 -38.55
C TYR A 345 14.94 8.72 -38.28
N GLY A 346 15.64 9.24 -39.29
CA GLY A 346 16.43 10.46 -39.17
C GLY A 346 15.54 11.68 -38.88
N SER A 347 14.44 11.81 -39.62
CA SER A 347 13.45 12.87 -39.40
C SER A 347 12.80 12.81 -38.01
N ALA A 348 12.60 11.60 -37.46
CA ALA A 348 12.11 11.41 -36.10
C ALA A 348 13.15 11.86 -35.04
N LEU A 349 14.44 11.55 -35.23
CA LEU A 349 15.51 12.00 -34.35
C LEU A 349 15.72 13.52 -34.41
N ASP A 350 15.53 14.15 -35.56
CA ASP A 350 15.68 15.60 -35.72
C ASP A 350 14.64 16.39 -34.93
N CYS A 351 13.49 15.79 -34.63
CA CYS A 351 12.46 16.39 -33.79
C CYS A 351 12.82 16.39 -32.28
N ILE A 352 13.88 15.67 -31.88
CA ILE A 352 14.33 15.56 -30.48
C ILE A 352 15.35 16.66 -30.17
N HIS A 353 15.33 17.14 -28.91
CA HIS A 353 16.28 18.16 -28.45
C HIS A 353 17.74 17.73 -28.70
N PRO A 354 18.63 18.60 -29.25
CA PRO A 354 19.96 18.21 -29.72
C PRO A 354 20.81 17.43 -28.71
N GLU A 355 20.76 17.82 -27.43
CA GLU A 355 21.51 17.16 -26.35
C GLU A 355 21.04 15.72 -26.06
N ASP A 356 19.79 15.39 -26.38
CA ASP A 356 19.19 14.10 -26.04
C ASP A 356 19.17 13.12 -27.24
N ARG A 357 19.48 13.59 -28.46
CA ARG A 357 19.46 12.77 -29.69
C ARG A 357 20.36 11.53 -29.59
N ALA A 358 21.60 11.71 -29.13
CA ALA A 358 22.56 10.60 -28.99
C ALA A 358 22.07 9.55 -27.96
N LYS A 359 21.39 9.99 -26.91
CA LYS A 359 20.82 9.10 -25.88
C LYS A 359 19.67 8.28 -26.45
N VAL A 360 18.79 8.90 -27.22
CA VAL A 360 17.65 8.23 -27.86
C VAL A 360 18.14 7.26 -28.93
N ASP A 361 19.07 7.67 -29.79
CA ASP A 361 19.66 6.81 -30.82
C ASP A 361 20.33 5.57 -30.21
N ALA A 362 21.14 5.75 -29.16
CA ALA A 362 21.73 4.62 -28.44
C ALA A 362 20.68 3.67 -27.83
N ALA A 363 19.56 4.19 -27.33
CA ALA A 363 18.48 3.37 -26.81
C ALA A 363 17.73 2.61 -27.91
N SER A 364 17.50 3.25 -29.07
CA SER A 364 16.93 2.60 -30.25
C SER A 364 17.83 1.49 -30.79
N ILE A 365 19.16 1.72 -30.84
CA ILE A 365 20.15 0.72 -31.27
C ILE A 365 20.12 -0.50 -30.33
N ARG A 366 20.10 -0.30 -29.00
CA ARG A 366 20.00 -1.42 -28.05
C ARG A 366 18.72 -2.22 -28.21
N CYS A 367 17.60 -1.56 -28.50
CA CYS A 367 16.34 -2.24 -28.73
C CYS A 367 16.36 -3.07 -30.03
N ARG A 368 16.93 -2.49 -31.08
CA ARG A 368 17.05 -3.11 -32.40
C ARG A 368 18.01 -4.31 -32.40
N ASP A 369 19.20 -4.14 -31.82
CA ASP A 369 20.31 -5.07 -31.99
C ASP A 369 20.49 -6.01 -30.79
N GLY A 370 20.06 -5.56 -29.60
CA GLY A 370 20.18 -6.30 -28.33
C GLY A 370 18.90 -6.95 -27.82
N GLY A 371 17.74 -6.64 -28.42
CA GLY A 371 16.44 -7.15 -28.00
C GLY A 371 15.91 -6.60 -26.67
N GLU A 372 16.53 -5.54 -26.14
CA GLU A 372 16.06 -4.87 -24.92
C GLU A 372 14.82 -4.00 -25.21
N PRO A 373 13.82 -3.92 -24.31
CA PRO A 373 12.75 -2.94 -24.48
C PRO A 373 13.31 -1.51 -24.50
N LEU A 374 12.88 -0.70 -25.47
CA LEU A 374 13.22 0.71 -25.52
C LEU A 374 12.57 1.40 -24.32
N TYR A 375 13.37 2.03 -23.47
CA TYR A 375 12.90 2.98 -22.46
C TYR A 375 13.84 4.18 -22.43
N VAL A 376 13.33 5.35 -22.77
CA VAL A 376 14.12 6.58 -22.76
C VAL A 376 13.26 7.81 -22.49
N ARG A 377 13.70 8.59 -21.49
CA ARG A 377 13.21 9.95 -21.24
C ARG A 377 14.08 10.96 -21.98
N TYR A 378 13.46 11.88 -22.71
CA TYR A 378 14.15 12.91 -23.48
C TYR A 378 13.31 14.18 -23.62
N ARG A 379 13.96 15.25 -24.01
CA ARG A 379 13.33 16.54 -24.28
C ARG A 379 12.97 16.68 -25.75
N VAL A 380 11.86 17.34 -26.01
CA VAL A 380 11.41 17.77 -27.34
C VAL A 380 11.22 19.28 -27.30
N THR A 381 11.74 19.97 -28.31
CA THR A 381 11.37 21.36 -28.56
C THR A 381 10.25 21.33 -29.58
N ARG A 382 9.05 21.67 -29.14
CA ARG A 382 7.84 21.57 -29.95
C ARG A 382 7.95 22.49 -31.18
N ALA A 383 7.61 21.98 -32.37
CA ALA A 383 7.94 22.64 -33.63
C ALA A 383 7.09 23.90 -33.90
N ASP A 384 5.87 23.96 -33.36
CA ASP A 384 4.92 25.06 -33.60
C ASP A 384 5.17 26.30 -32.73
N ASN A 385 5.60 26.11 -31.48
CA ASN A 385 5.71 27.19 -30.50
C ASN A 385 7.08 27.25 -29.79
N GLY A 386 8.01 26.34 -30.09
CA GLY A 386 9.33 26.28 -29.49
C GLY A 386 9.35 25.87 -28.00
N GLN A 387 8.23 25.42 -27.44
CA GLN A 387 8.14 25.04 -26.04
C GLN A 387 8.93 23.77 -25.78
N LEU A 388 9.73 23.77 -24.71
CA LEU A 388 10.42 22.59 -24.22
C LEU A 388 9.44 21.67 -23.49
N ARG A 389 9.40 20.40 -23.87
CA ARG A 389 8.57 19.33 -23.29
C ARG A 389 9.44 18.12 -22.95
N TRP A 390 9.03 17.34 -21.95
CA TRP A 390 9.69 16.11 -21.52
C TRP A 390 8.84 14.91 -21.85
N PHE A 391 9.37 13.98 -22.64
CA PHE A 391 8.66 12.79 -23.08
C PHE A 391 9.34 11.50 -22.61
N ASP A 392 8.52 10.51 -22.29
CA ASP A 392 8.96 9.12 -22.06
C ASP A 392 8.55 8.25 -23.25
N ALA A 393 9.54 7.73 -23.99
CA ALA A 393 9.29 6.71 -25.01
C ALA A 393 9.48 5.30 -24.45
N ARG A 394 8.55 4.43 -24.81
CA ARG A 394 8.60 2.99 -24.59
C ARG A 394 8.42 2.27 -25.91
N GLY A 395 9.14 1.19 -26.16
CA GLY A 395 8.98 0.43 -27.39
C GLY A 395 9.52 -0.98 -27.32
N GLU A 396 9.04 -1.81 -28.24
CA GLU A 396 9.37 -3.23 -28.36
C GLU A 396 9.71 -3.59 -29.81
N ALA A 397 10.57 -4.59 -29.96
CA ALA A 397 11.06 -5.12 -31.21
C ALA A 397 10.29 -6.39 -31.59
N TRP A 398 9.86 -6.48 -32.85
CA TRP A 398 9.11 -7.60 -33.41
C TRP A 398 9.93 -8.33 -34.47
N TYR A 399 10.01 -9.65 -34.31
CA TYR A 399 10.83 -10.53 -35.13
C TYR A 399 9.96 -11.53 -35.90
N GLU A 400 10.20 -11.70 -37.19
CA GLU A 400 9.63 -12.77 -38.02
C GLU A 400 10.76 -13.62 -38.58
N GLY A 401 10.67 -14.96 -38.39
CA GLY A 401 11.72 -15.87 -38.86
C GLY A 401 13.11 -15.63 -38.24
N GLY A 402 13.19 -14.95 -37.09
CA GLY A 402 14.45 -14.56 -36.44
C GLY A 402 15.09 -13.29 -36.99
N GLN A 403 14.48 -12.62 -37.98
CA GLN A 403 14.88 -11.29 -38.43
C GLN A 403 13.96 -10.23 -37.83
N LEU A 404 14.57 -9.11 -37.42
CA LEU A 404 13.81 -7.96 -36.95
C LEU A 404 13.07 -7.33 -38.13
N VAL A 405 11.74 -7.26 -38.02
CA VAL A 405 10.88 -6.68 -39.06
C VAL A 405 10.31 -5.32 -38.67
N ARG A 406 10.10 -5.09 -37.37
CA ARG A 406 9.33 -3.93 -36.90
C ARG A 406 9.70 -3.51 -35.49
N LEU A 407 9.64 -2.22 -35.22
CA LEU A 407 9.71 -1.63 -33.89
C LEU A 407 8.42 -0.85 -33.63
N THR A 408 7.76 -1.07 -32.50
CA THR A 408 6.52 -0.37 -32.15
C THR A 408 6.65 0.24 -30.77
N GLY A 409 6.12 1.43 -30.55
CA GLY A 409 6.18 2.06 -29.24
C GLY A 409 5.15 3.13 -28.99
N ALA A 410 5.20 3.65 -27.76
CA ALA A 410 4.35 4.70 -27.25
C ALA A 410 5.22 5.80 -26.63
N VAL A 411 4.75 7.04 -26.71
CA VAL A 411 5.39 8.24 -26.14
C VAL A 411 4.36 8.97 -25.30
N ALA A 412 4.71 9.24 -24.05
CA ALA A 412 3.87 9.99 -23.12
C ALA A 412 4.52 11.33 -22.76
N ASP A 413 3.72 12.41 -22.70
CA ASP A 413 4.16 13.69 -22.14
C ASP A 413 4.22 13.61 -20.61
N VAL A 414 5.44 13.79 -20.07
CA VAL A 414 5.73 13.78 -18.63
C VAL A 414 6.22 15.15 -18.14
N THR A 415 6.00 16.22 -18.91
CA THR A 415 6.45 17.58 -18.58
C THR A 415 5.93 18.03 -17.21
N ASP A 416 4.63 17.93 -16.96
CA ASP A 416 4.02 18.36 -15.70
C ASP A 416 4.55 17.56 -14.50
N GLN A 417 4.81 16.26 -14.71
CA GLN A 417 5.41 15.41 -13.69
C GLN A 417 6.84 15.85 -13.36
N VAL A 418 7.67 16.06 -14.38
CA VAL A 418 9.07 16.51 -14.19
C VAL A 418 9.11 17.90 -13.52
N LEU A 419 8.26 18.83 -13.93
CA LEU A 419 8.17 20.16 -13.32
C LEU A 419 7.73 20.08 -11.85
N ALA A 420 6.77 19.20 -11.52
CA ALA A 420 6.35 18.98 -10.14
C ALA A 420 7.47 18.35 -9.30
N GLU A 421 8.19 17.36 -9.82
CA GLU A 421 9.33 16.73 -9.15
C GLU A 421 10.44 17.76 -8.84
N VAL A 422 10.77 18.63 -9.80
CA VAL A 422 11.75 19.71 -9.61
C VAL A 422 11.26 20.74 -8.60
N ALA A 423 10.01 21.19 -8.70
CA ALA A 423 9.45 22.18 -7.77
C ALA A 423 9.43 21.66 -6.31
N VAL A 424 9.13 20.37 -6.13
CA VAL A 424 9.19 19.72 -4.81
C VAL A 424 10.63 19.69 -4.28
N ALA A 425 11.61 19.35 -5.13
CA ALA A 425 13.02 19.33 -4.75
C ALA A 425 13.52 20.74 -4.34
N GLU A 426 13.21 21.76 -5.14
CA GLU A 426 13.58 23.16 -4.83
C GLU A 426 12.94 23.64 -3.53
N ALA A 427 11.65 23.35 -3.31
CA ALA A 427 10.96 23.73 -2.08
C ALA A 427 11.58 23.06 -0.84
N ARG A 428 11.99 21.79 -0.95
CA ARG A 428 12.70 21.08 0.11
C ARG A 428 14.05 21.72 0.41
N ASP A 429 14.83 21.99 -0.63
CA ASP A 429 16.18 22.51 -0.47
C ASP A 429 16.16 23.94 0.12
N ALA A 430 15.22 24.78 -0.32
CA ALA A 430 14.99 26.11 0.28
C ALA A 430 14.57 26.03 1.76
N ALA A 431 13.71 25.06 2.13
CA ALA A 431 13.32 24.84 3.52
C ALA A 431 14.51 24.39 4.40
N LEU A 432 15.38 23.53 3.87
CA LEU A 432 16.59 23.07 4.55
C LEU A 432 17.60 24.22 4.75
N GLU A 433 17.82 25.07 3.75
CA GLU A 433 18.67 26.25 3.89
C GLU A 433 18.11 27.25 4.91
N ALA A 434 16.80 27.53 4.87
CA ALA A 434 16.16 28.39 5.84
C ALA A 434 16.32 27.89 7.29
N SER A 435 16.20 26.57 7.49
CA SER A 435 16.42 25.93 8.79
C SER A 435 17.88 26.08 9.27
N ARG A 436 18.85 25.85 8.38
CA ARG A 436 20.28 26.04 8.69
C ARG A 436 20.61 27.48 9.06
N HIS A 437 20.10 28.45 8.31
CA HIS A 437 20.28 29.87 8.62
C HIS A 437 19.67 30.25 9.97
N LYS A 438 18.48 29.72 10.30
CA LYS A 438 17.82 29.93 11.60
C LYS A 438 18.70 29.41 12.76
N SER A 439 19.24 28.19 12.65
CA SER A 439 20.11 27.61 13.69
C SER A 439 21.43 28.39 13.84
N ALA A 440 22.08 28.75 12.73
CA ALA A 440 23.32 29.53 12.75
C ALA A 440 23.13 30.94 13.36
N PHE A 441 22.02 31.60 13.03
CA PHE A 441 21.65 32.88 13.61
C PHE A 441 21.45 32.78 15.12
N LEU A 442 20.70 31.77 15.59
CA LEU A 442 20.48 31.56 17.02
C LEU A 442 21.78 31.27 17.77
N ALA A 443 22.66 30.44 17.21
CA ALA A 443 23.99 30.16 17.78
C ALA A 443 24.83 31.43 17.95
N THR A 444 24.88 32.27 16.92
CA THR A 444 25.59 33.55 16.95
C THR A 444 24.99 34.50 17.98
N MET A 445 23.66 34.68 17.97
CA MET A 445 22.97 35.55 18.93
C MET A 445 23.16 35.09 20.37
N SER A 446 23.21 33.77 20.62
CA SER A 446 23.50 33.26 21.96
C SER A 446 24.88 33.65 22.44
N HIS A 447 25.91 33.56 21.59
CA HIS A 447 27.26 34.02 21.93
C HIS A 447 27.28 35.53 22.20
N GLU A 448 26.65 36.33 21.33
CA GLU A 448 26.56 37.79 21.46
C GLU A 448 25.82 38.24 22.72
N ILE A 449 24.87 37.45 23.24
CA ILE A 449 24.18 37.76 24.50
C ILE A 449 24.95 37.17 25.71
N ARG A 450 25.55 35.99 25.57
CA ARG A 450 26.28 35.33 26.68
C ARG A 450 27.45 36.16 27.17
N THR A 451 28.20 36.76 26.26
CA THR A 451 29.40 37.54 26.57
C THR A 451 29.11 38.75 27.49
N PRO A 452 28.19 39.69 27.15
CA PRO A 452 27.85 40.79 28.05
C PRO A 452 27.20 40.31 29.35
N MET A 453 26.45 39.21 29.34
CA MET A 453 25.83 38.66 30.55
C MET A 453 26.84 38.06 31.52
N ASN A 454 27.83 37.31 31.03
CA ASN A 454 28.93 36.79 31.84
C ASN A 454 29.73 37.93 32.49
N ALA A 455 29.92 39.04 31.78
CA ALA A 455 30.54 40.22 32.36
C ALA A 455 29.71 40.83 33.50
N VAL A 456 28.38 40.95 33.32
CA VAL A 456 27.48 41.44 34.38
C VAL A 456 27.55 40.53 35.61
N ILE A 457 27.51 39.21 35.43
CA ILE A 457 27.58 38.21 36.51
C ILE A 457 28.95 38.25 37.21
N GLY A 458 30.04 38.40 36.45
CA GLY A 458 31.38 38.56 37.00
C GLY A 458 31.52 39.82 37.84
N LEU A 459 31.01 40.96 37.35
CA LEU A 459 31.05 42.24 38.06
C LEU A 459 30.18 42.24 39.32
N THR A 460 28.98 41.65 39.27
CA THR A 460 28.13 41.52 40.46
C THR A 460 28.73 40.55 41.47
N GLY A 461 29.39 39.48 41.04
CA GLY A 461 30.18 38.61 41.92
C GLY A 461 31.27 39.38 42.67
N LEU A 462 32.03 40.22 41.97
CA LEU A 462 33.05 41.07 42.59
C LEU A 462 32.45 42.08 43.58
N LEU A 463 31.27 42.65 43.28
CA LEU A 463 30.56 43.55 44.20
C LEU A 463 30.09 42.81 45.46
N LEU A 464 29.59 41.58 45.35
CA LEU A 464 29.12 40.79 46.51
C LEU A 464 30.22 40.43 47.50
N ASP A 465 31.46 40.42 47.03
CA ASP A 465 32.62 40.20 47.88
C ASP A 465 33.19 41.50 48.47
N SER A 466 32.58 42.66 48.20
CA SER A 466 32.92 43.94 48.83
C SER A 466 32.04 44.20 50.06
N ASP A 467 32.39 45.21 50.86
CA ASP A 467 31.58 45.66 52.00
C ASP A 467 30.31 46.36 51.51
N LEU A 468 29.28 45.57 51.21
CA LEU A 468 27.94 46.04 50.85
C LEU A 468 27.05 46.10 52.08
N ASP A 469 26.20 47.13 52.16
CA ASP A 469 25.08 47.10 53.11
C ASP A 469 24.05 46.02 52.71
N PRO A 470 23.15 45.58 53.62
CA PRO A 470 22.18 44.53 53.33
C PRO A 470 21.27 44.82 52.12
N GLN A 471 20.93 46.09 51.88
CA GLN A 471 20.08 46.49 50.76
C GLN A 471 20.84 46.49 49.44
N GLN A 472 22.12 46.90 49.45
CA GLN A 472 23.01 46.82 48.30
C GLN A 472 23.34 45.37 47.93
N ARG A 473 23.57 44.51 48.94
CA ARG A 473 23.78 43.07 48.73
C ARG A 473 22.57 42.44 48.04
N ASP A 474 21.36 42.69 48.55
CA ASP A 474 20.11 42.17 47.96
C ASP A 474 19.91 42.63 46.49
N LEU A 475 20.22 43.90 46.19
CA LEU A 475 20.17 44.41 44.82
C LEU A 475 21.18 43.71 43.89
N VAL A 476 22.40 43.49 44.35
CA VAL A 476 23.45 42.84 43.55
C VAL A 476 23.17 41.34 43.37
N GLU A 477 22.67 40.66 44.41
CA GLU A 477 22.18 39.27 44.33
C GLU A 477 21.04 39.17 43.31
N THR A 478 20.07 40.09 43.35
CA THR A 478 18.96 40.12 42.38
C THR A 478 19.44 40.30 40.92
N VAL A 479 20.41 41.20 40.68
CA VAL A 479 20.96 41.40 39.32
C VAL A 479 21.70 40.17 38.84
N ARG A 480 22.47 39.53 39.73
CA ARG A 480 23.20 38.29 39.42
C ARG A 480 22.24 37.14 39.09
N ASP A 481 21.24 36.91 39.95
CA ASP A 481 20.24 35.85 39.75
C ASP A 481 19.45 36.06 38.46
N SER A 482 19.12 37.31 38.13
CA SER A 482 18.48 37.67 36.86
C SER A 482 19.37 37.36 35.65
N GLY A 483 20.69 37.56 35.80
CA GLY A 483 21.65 37.27 34.75
C GLY A 483 21.87 35.77 34.53
N ASP A 484 22.03 35.02 35.62
CA ASP A 484 22.11 33.56 35.59
C ASP A 484 20.83 32.96 34.98
N ALA A 485 19.65 33.47 35.35
CA ALA A 485 18.38 33.06 34.76
C ALA A 485 18.33 33.31 33.25
N LEU A 486 18.75 34.49 32.77
CA LEU A 486 18.74 34.81 31.34
C LEU A 486 19.65 33.88 30.53
N LEU A 487 20.82 33.52 31.06
CA LEU A 487 21.73 32.57 30.41
C LEU A 487 21.10 31.18 30.26
N VAL A 488 20.37 30.71 31.27
CA VAL A 488 19.60 29.46 31.19
C VAL A 488 18.56 29.53 30.08
N ILE A 489 17.78 30.61 29.99
CA ILE A 489 16.76 30.79 28.93
C ILE A 489 17.38 30.71 27.53
N ILE A 490 18.52 31.37 27.34
CA ILE A 490 19.21 31.39 26.05
C ILE A 490 19.75 30.00 25.71
N SER A 491 20.32 29.31 26.71
CA SER A 491 20.79 27.93 26.54
C SER A 491 19.63 27.00 26.16
N ASP A 492 18.48 27.13 26.83
CA ASP A 492 17.27 26.36 26.54
C ASP A 492 16.78 26.59 25.09
N ILE A 493 16.78 27.84 24.60
CA ILE A 493 16.39 28.16 23.22
C ILE A 493 17.35 27.54 22.20
N LEU A 494 18.66 27.58 22.49
CA LEU A 494 19.66 26.95 21.63
C LEU A 494 19.50 25.43 21.59
N ASP A 495 19.39 24.78 22.75
CA ASP A 495 19.20 23.35 22.85
C ASP A 495 17.92 22.94 22.10
N PHE A 496 16.83 23.70 22.28
CA PHE A 496 15.59 23.47 21.53
C PHE A 496 15.79 23.58 20.01
N SER A 497 16.52 24.58 19.53
CA SER A 497 16.79 24.75 18.09
C SER A 497 17.68 23.65 17.51
N LYS A 498 18.69 23.18 18.26
CA LYS A 498 19.56 22.07 17.84
C LYS A 498 18.78 20.76 17.74
N ILE A 499 17.89 20.53 18.70
CA ILE A 499 16.97 19.39 18.71
C ILE A 499 16.00 19.45 17.51
N GLU A 500 15.34 20.58 17.28
CA GLU A 500 14.37 20.76 16.17
C GLU A 500 15.01 20.53 14.79
N SER A 501 16.28 20.91 14.64
CA SER A 501 17.04 20.74 13.40
C SER A 501 17.74 19.38 13.26
N GLY A 502 17.62 18.48 14.24
CA GLY A 502 18.27 17.17 14.24
C GLY A 502 19.79 17.21 14.40
N GLN A 503 20.35 18.33 14.88
CA GLN A 503 21.78 18.55 15.08
C GLN A 503 22.25 18.22 16.52
N LEU A 504 21.41 17.58 17.32
CA LEU A 504 21.79 17.14 18.66
C LEU A 504 22.68 15.90 18.55
N GLU A 505 23.95 16.04 18.95
CA GLU A 505 24.88 14.94 19.11
C GLU A 505 24.93 14.56 20.60
N LEU A 506 24.79 13.27 20.90
CA LEU A 506 24.87 12.74 22.26
C LEU A 506 26.27 12.19 22.53
N GLU A 507 26.82 12.52 23.68
CA GLU A 507 28.09 11.97 24.11
C GLU A 507 27.94 10.49 24.53
N GLN A 508 28.97 9.68 24.27
CA GLN A 508 29.05 8.27 24.68
C GLN A 508 30.29 8.07 25.54
N GLN A 509 30.20 8.47 26.81
CA GLN A 509 31.32 8.40 27.76
C GLN A 509 30.96 7.54 28.97
N ALA A 510 31.96 6.87 29.55
CA ALA A 510 31.80 6.17 30.82
C ALA A 510 31.70 7.18 31.96
N PHE A 511 30.67 7.08 32.79
CA PHE A 511 30.48 7.94 33.97
C PHE A 511 29.91 7.17 35.17
N ASP A 512 30.13 7.72 36.37
CA ASP A 512 29.56 7.20 37.62
C ASP A 512 28.10 7.70 37.75
N LEU A 513 27.15 6.78 37.64
CA LEU A 513 25.71 7.05 37.74
C LEU A 513 25.34 7.58 39.12
N TRP A 514 26.00 7.08 40.17
CA TRP A 514 25.71 7.45 41.55
C TRP A 514 26.15 8.90 41.80
N GLU A 515 27.37 9.24 41.37
CA GLU A 515 27.87 10.62 41.44
C GLU A 515 27.02 11.59 40.61
N CYS A 516 26.53 11.16 39.44
CA CYS A 516 25.63 11.97 38.63
C CYS A 516 24.32 12.30 39.35
N VAL A 517 23.70 11.30 40.00
CA VAL A 517 22.47 11.47 40.79
C VAL A 517 22.73 12.32 42.03
N GLU A 518 23.77 12.01 42.80
CA GLU A 518 24.14 12.74 44.02
C GLU A 518 24.48 14.21 43.73
N GLY A 519 25.17 14.49 42.61
CA GLY A 519 25.45 15.86 42.17
C GLY A 519 24.18 16.67 41.87
N CYS A 520 23.09 16.03 41.43
CA CYS A 520 21.80 16.70 41.25
C CYS A 520 21.14 17.03 42.59
N LEU A 521 21.25 16.11 43.57
CA LEU A 521 20.70 16.28 44.91
C LEU A 521 21.46 17.37 45.69
N ASP A 522 22.79 17.42 45.55
CA ASP A 522 23.63 18.46 46.16
C ASP A 522 23.28 19.85 45.66
N LEU A 523 23.05 19.97 44.35
CA LEU A 523 22.71 21.24 43.72
C LEU A 523 21.39 21.80 44.23
N LEU A 524 20.40 20.93 44.48
CA LEU A 524 19.02 21.33 44.81
C LEU A 524 18.66 21.18 46.30
N GLY A 525 19.52 20.53 47.09
CA GLY A 525 19.36 20.32 48.52
C GLY A 525 19.10 21.62 49.30
N PRO A 526 19.93 22.68 49.15
CA PRO A 526 19.71 23.96 49.83
C PRO A 526 18.33 24.58 49.55
N SER A 527 17.85 24.49 48.30
CA SER A 527 16.54 25.02 47.90
C SER A 527 15.38 24.23 48.50
N ALA A 528 15.51 22.90 48.59
CA ALA A 528 14.54 22.06 49.27
C ALA A 528 14.50 22.36 50.79
N THR A 529 15.67 22.45 51.43
CA THR A 529 15.79 22.78 52.87
C THR A 529 15.23 24.16 53.18
N ALA A 530 15.47 25.18 52.34
CA ALA A 530 14.91 26.51 52.53
C ALA A 530 13.37 26.53 52.52
N LYS A 531 12.74 25.58 51.84
CA LYS A 531 11.28 25.37 51.84
C LYS A 531 10.79 24.40 52.92
N GLY A 532 11.70 23.77 53.67
CA GLY A 532 11.36 22.70 54.62
C GLY A 532 10.81 21.44 53.95
N LEU A 533 11.32 21.11 52.75
CA LEU A 533 11.00 19.88 52.03
C LEU A 533 12.09 18.83 52.26
N ASP A 534 11.68 17.57 52.39
CA ASP A 534 12.61 16.44 52.40
C ASP A 534 12.92 16.01 50.96
N LEU A 535 14.17 16.16 50.56
CA LEU A 535 14.68 15.69 49.28
C LEU A 535 15.35 14.33 49.51
N VAL A 536 14.96 13.33 48.72
CA VAL A 536 15.39 11.94 48.91
C VAL A 536 15.88 11.37 47.59
N GLY A 537 17.05 10.73 47.61
CA GLY A 537 17.61 10.01 46.47
C GLY A 537 17.69 8.52 46.76
N TYR A 538 17.31 7.71 45.79
CA TYR A 538 17.46 6.27 45.83
C TYR A 538 18.01 5.76 44.51
N VAL A 539 19.11 5.01 44.59
CA VAL A 539 19.70 4.30 43.46
C VAL A 539 19.67 2.82 43.83
N GLY A 540 18.84 2.05 43.11
CA GLY A 540 18.72 0.60 43.31
C GLY A 540 19.96 -0.14 42.80
N ASP A 541 19.81 -1.44 42.51
CA ASP A 541 20.89 -2.33 42.02
C ASP A 541 21.32 -2.02 40.57
N SER A 542 21.48 -0.74 40.25
CA SER A 542 21.96 -0.24 38.97
C SER A 542 23.49 -0.28 38.95
N PRO A 543 24.13 -0.58 37.79
CA PRO A 543 25.57 -0.51 37.66
C PRO A 543 26.09 0.88 38.02
N ARG A 544 27.17 0.94 38.81
CA ARG A 544 27.81 2.19 39.18
C ARG A 544 28.36 2.94 37.96
N TRP A 545 29.00 2.22 37.03
CA TRP A 545 29.58 2.77 35.81
C TRP A 545 28.73 2.40 34.59
N VAL A 546 28.33 3.42 33.84
CA VAL A 546 27.53 3.27 32.61
C VAL A 546 28.07 4.16 31.49
N ILE A 547 27.79 3.81 30.24
CA ILE A 547 28.15 4.60 29.06
C ILE A 547 26.93 5.41 28.62
N GLY A 548 27.12 6.71 28.44
CA GLY A 548 26.10 7.63 27.90
C GLY A 548 26.49 9.09 28.10
N ASP A 549 25.50 9.97 28.06
CA ASP A 549 25.69 11.42 28.20
C ASP A 549 25.27 11.88 29.61
N ALA A 550 26.25 11.98 30.52
CA ALA A 550 26.02 12.41 31.89
C ALA A 550 25.48 13.86 31.97
N SER A 551 25.87 14.72 31.03
CA SER A 551 25.48 16.14 31.02
C SER A 551 23.99 16.28 30.71
N ARG A 552 23.49 15.55 29.71
CA ARG A 552 22.08 15.56 29.31
C ARG A 552 21.20 14.84 30.32
N LEU A 553 21.68 13.75 30.91
CA LEU A 553 20.98 13.10 32.01
C LEU A 553 20.84 14.06 33.21
N ARG A 554 21.92 14.73 33.61
CA ARG A 554 21.89 15.74 34.69
C ARG A 554 20.94 16.89 34.36
N GLN A 555 20.92 17.37 33.12
CA GLN A 555 20.00 18.42 32.68
C GLN A 555 18.53 18.01 32.85
N VAL A 556 18.17 16.78 32.44
CA VAL A 556 16.82 16.23 32.63
C VAL A 556 16.48 16.14 34.12
N LEU A 557 17.37 15.56 34.93
CA LEU A 557 17.16 15.37 36.37
C LEU A 557 16.99 16.70 37.12
N VAL A 558 17.87 17.67 36.88
CA VAL A 558 17.80 19.01 37.52
C VAL A 558 16.52 19.72 37.13
N ASN A 559 16.08 19.63 35.87
CA ASN A 559 14.82 20.25 35.45
C ASN A 559 13.61 19.58 36.13
N LEU A 560 13.55 18.25 36.20
CA LEU A 560 12.43 17.56 36.86
C LEU A 560 12.43 17.80 38.38
N LEU A 561 13.58 17.70 39.04
CA LEU A 561 13.72 17.96 40.48
C LEU A 561 13.42 19.41 40.86
N SER A 562 13.90 20.39 40.08
CA SER A 562 13.62 21.80 40.35
C SER A 562 12.14 22.11 40.18
N ASN A 563 11.45 21.50 39.20
CA ASN A 563 10.00 21.58 39.07
C ASN A 563 9.29 20.94 40.28
N ALA A 564 9.70 19.76 40.72
CA ALA A 564 9.14 19.11 41.92
C ALA A 564 9.27 20.01 43.18
N ILE A 565 10.47 20.55 43.46
CA ILE A 565 10.70 21.45 44.60
C ILE A 565 9.90 22.75 44.46
N LYS A 566 9.75 23.25 43.24
CA LYS A 566 9.01 24.47 42.94
C LYS A 566 7.52 24.35 43.24
N PHE A 567 6.90 23.24 42.85
CA PHE A 567 5.45 23.03 42.96
C PHE A 567 5.00 22.32 44.26
N THR A 568 5.95 21.87 45.07
CA THR A 568 5.69 21.34 46.42
C THR A 568 5.87 22.43 47.47
N ARG A 569 4.86 22.57 48.35
CA ARG A 569 4.90 23.54 49.46
C ARG A 569 5.34 22.92 50.78
N ARG A 570 4.93 21.68 51.04
CA ARG A 570 5.25 20.85 52.21
C ARG A 570 5.21 19.39 51.78
N GLY A 571 6.04 18.56 52.40
CA GLY A 571 6.17 17.14 52.08
C GLY A 571 7.50 16.84 51.39
N ASP A 572 7.50 15.84 50.51
CA ASP A 572 8.72 15.18 50.06
C ASP A 572 8.90 15.28 48.53
N VAL A 573 10.15 15.22 48.10
CA VAL A 573 10.56 15.02 46.70
C VAL A 573 11.50 13.82 46.65
N LEU A 574 11.13 12.79 45.90
CA LEU A 574 11.87 11.53 45.78
C LEU A 574 12.38 11.35 44.35
N LEU A 575 13.69 11.11 44.21
CA LEU A 575 14.32 10.65 42.97
C LEU A 575 14.69 9.17 43.10
N GLU A 576 14.12 8.34 42.24
CA GLU A 576 14.42 6.91 42.16
C GLU A 576 15.09 6.57 40.83
N VAL A 577 16.14 5.74 40.89
CA VAL A 577 16.80 5.13 39.74
C VAL A 577 16.86 3.63 39.94
N THR A 578 16.20 2.86 39.07
CA THR A 578 16.14 1.39 39.15
C THR A 578 16.47 0.74 37.81
N PRO A 579 17.12 -0.43 37.79
CA PRO A 579 17.29 -1.20 36.56
C PRO A 579 15.96 -1.89 36.21
N GLN A 580 15.55 -1.83 34.94
CA GLN A 580 14.34 -2.53 34.46
C GLN A 580 14.69 -3.79 33.69
N GLU A 581 15.60 -3.69 32.71
CA GLU A 581 16.04 -4.81 31.87
C GLU A 581 17.55 -4.70 31.63
N SER A 582 18.27 -5.80 31.82
CA SER A 582 19.68 -5.90 31.44
C SER A 582 19.79 -6.67 30.12
N THR A 583 20.41 -6.04 29.14
CA THR A 583 20.72 -6.65 27.83
C THR A 583 22.22 -6.96 27.74
N ALA A 584 22.62 -7.70 26.70
CA ALA A 584 24.03 -8.00 26.46
C ALA A 584 24.90 -6.74 26.23
N THR A 585 24.29 -5.63 25.78
CA THR A 585 24.98 -4.40 25.36
C THR A 585 24.77 -3.21 26.32
N GLY A 586 23.91 -3.34 27.32
CA GLY A 586 23.55 -2.22 28.20
C GLY A 586 22.43 -2.54 29.17
N VAL A 587 22.16 -1.60 30.08
CA VAL A 587 21.09 -1.68 31.09
C VAL A 587 20.06 -0.59 30.81
N ARG A 588 18.79 -0.99 30.75
CA ARG A 588 17.67 -0.05 30.70
C ARG A 588 17.38 0.43 32.11
N LEU A 589 17.65 1.70 32.37
CA LEU A 589 17.37 2.36 33.64
C LEU A 589 15.97 2.97 33.59
N HIS A 590 15.20 2.81 34.66
CA HIS A 590 13.98 3.53 34.94
C HIS A 590 14.28 4.60 35.98
N ILE A 591 13.90 5.84 35.67
CA ILE A 591 14.13 7.00 36.53
C ILE A 591 12.78 7.65 36.80
N ALA A 592 12.50 7.94 38.07
CA ALA A 592 11.26 8.59 38.49
C ALA A 592 11.54 9.73 39.48
N VAL A 593 10.93 10.88 39.25
CA VAL A 593 10.87 12.01 40.18
C VAL A 593 9.44 12.13 40.67
N THR A 594 9.23 11.90 41.97
CA THR A 594 7.94 11.95 42.63
C THR A 594 7.90 13.14 43.58
N ASP A 595 6.84 13.94 43.49
CA ASP A 595 6.58 15.06 44.40
C ASP A 595 5.20 14.92 45.05
N THR A 596 5.06 15.44 46.28
CA THR A 596 3.77 15.52 47.00
C THR A 596 3.13 16.90 46.86
N GLY A 597 3.33 17.57 45.72
CA GLY A 597 2.91 18.94 45.48
C GLY A 597 1.43 19.07 45.06
N ILE A 598 1.11 20.20 44.42
CA ILE A 598 -0.27 20.55 44.00
C ILE A 598 -0.88 19.58 42.97
N GLY A 599 -0.04 18.78 42.31
CA GLY A 599 -0.45 17.93 41.21
C GLY A 599 -0.94 18.69 39.96
N ILE A 600 -1.26 17.94 38.91
CA ILE A 600 -1.62 18.46 37.59
C ILE A 600 -2.99 17.89 37.18
N PRO A 601 -3.95 18.74 36.80
CA PRO A 601 -5.24 18.30 36.29
C PRO A 601 -5.14 17.45 35.02
N ALA A 602 -5.97 16.40 34.90
CA ALA A 602 -5.94 15.45 33.79
C ALA A 602 -6.18 16.10 32.41
N ASP A 603 -7.02 17.13 32.36
CA ASP A 603 -7.30 17.91 31.15
C ASP A 603 -6.10 18.75 30.69
N ARG A 604 -5.04 18.87 31.49
CA ARG A 604 -3.85 19.69 31.17
C ARG A 604 -2.59 18.87 30.90
N LEU A 605 -2.59 17.56 31.19
CA LEU A 605 -1.45 16.66 30.96
C LEU A 605 -0.97 16.69 29.50
N HIS A 606 -1.90 16.73 28.53
CA HIS A 606 -1.61 16.73 27.09
C HIS A 606 -0.86 17.99 26.59
N ARG A 607 -0.71 19.01 27.43
CA ARG A 607 -0.05 20.28 27.07
C ARG A 607 1.31 20.46 27.73
N LEU A 608 1.73 19.59 28.64
CA LEU A 608 2.96 19.76 29.44
C LEU A 608 4.24 19.74 28.60
N PHE A 609 4.30 18.87 27.60
CA PHE A 609 5.48 18.70 26.74
C PHE A 609 5.47 19.61 25.50
N LYS A 610 4.47 20.49 25.36
CA LYS A 610 4.42 21.46 24.26
C LYS A 610 5.29 22.68 24.59
N SER A 611 6.09 23.14 23.63
CA SER A 611 6.93 24.32 23.78
C SER A 611 6.10 25.56 24.16
N PHE A 612 6.62 26.37 25.09
CA PHE A 612 5.99 27.61 25.57
C PHE A 612 4.60 27.41 26.21
N SER A 613 4.26 26.16 26.58
CA SER A 613 3.00 25.84 27.22
C SER A 613 3.13 25.97 28.73
N GLN A 614 2.23 26.72 29.35
CA GLN A 614 2.17 26.91 30.79
C GLN A 614 0.77 26.58 31.30
N VAL A 615 0.70 25.90 32.44
CA VAL A 615 -0.53 25.27 32.96
C VAL A 615 -1.54 26.31 33.48
N ASP A 616 -1.13 27.50 33.93
CA ASP A 616 -2.03 28.62 34.30
C ASP A 616 -1.36 30.00 34.17
N ALA A 617 -2.12 31.03 33.75
CA ALA A 617 -1.65 32.42 33.72
C ALA A 617 -1.53 33.08 35.12
N SER A 618 -2.15 32.48 36.14
CA SER A 618 -2.12 32.94 37.54
C SER A 618 -0.89 32.45 38.32
N THR A 619 -0.37 31.25 38.01
CA THR A 619 0.85 30.69 38.61
C THR A 619 2.13 31.31 38.05
N THR A 620 2.08 31.95 36.89
CA THR A 620 3.18 32.74 36.31
C THR A 620 3.65 33.89 37.20
N ARG A 621 2.76 34.48 38.01
CA ARG A 621 3.11 35.56 38.94
C ARG A 621 3.81 35.08 40.22
N VAL A 622 3.72 33.79 40.53
CA VAL A 622 4.23 33.23 41.80
C VAL A 622 5.47 32.35 41.58
N TYR A 623 5.58 31.68 40.43
CA TYR A 623 6.61 30.65 40.22
C TYR A 623 7.47 30.85 38.95
N GLY A 624 7.10 31.71 37.99
CA GLY A 624 7.93 32.04 36.80
C GLY A 624 8.31 30.85 35.89
N GLY A 625 9.01 31.09 34.77
CA GLY A 625 9.58 30.04 33.89
C GLY A 625 9.33 30.26 32.39
N THR A 626 10.14 29.66 31.52
CA THR A 626 10.06 29.78 30.04
C THR A 626 9.01 28.88 29.41
N GLY A 627 8.62 27.80 30.10
CA GLY A 627 7.82 26.72 29.52
C GLY A 627 8.58 25.87 28.50
N LEU A 628 9.91 25.98 28.45
CA LEU A 628 10.76 25.17 27.55
C LEU A 628 11.35 23.93 28.25
N GLY A 629 11.64 24.00 29.56
CA GLY A 629 12.35 22.93 30.27
C GLY A 629 11.75 21.53 30.08
N LEU A 630 10.43 21.35 30.30
CA LEU A 630 9.79 20.04 30.11
C LEU A 630 9.79 19.56 28.66
N ALA A 631 9.65 20.48 27.69
CA ALA A 631 9.73 20.14 26.27
C ALA A 631 11.15 19.72 25.86
N ILE A 632 12.18 20.38 26.40
CA ILE A 632 13.59 20.01 26.22
C ILE A 632 13.86 18.65 26.87
N SER A 633 13.43 18.43 28.12
CA SER A 633 13.61 17.14 28.79
C SER A 633 12.94 16.00 28.03
N HIS A 634 11.73 16.19 27.52
CA HIS A 634 11.06 15.19 26.69
C HIS A 634 11.89 14.83 25.45
N ARG A 635 12.40 15.83 24.74
CA ARG A 635 13.20 15.64 23.53
C ARG A 635 14.57 15.03 23.79
N LEU A 636 15.24 15.42 24.88
CA LEU A 636 16.51 14.82 25.30
C LEU A 636 16.33 13.34 25.66
N VAL A 637 15.25 13.00 26.36
CA VAL A 637 14.91 11.61 26.67
C VAL A 637 14.63 10.82 25.39
N GLU A 638 13.86 11.36 24.44
CA GLU A 638 13.65 10.73 23.12
C GLU A 638 14.97 10.50 22.37
N ALA A 639 15.86 11.50 22.37
CA ALA A 639 17.17 11.39 21.73
C ALA A 639 18.04 10.30 22.39
N MET A 640 17.97 10.15 23.72
CA MET A 640 18.64 9.07 24.47
C MET A 640 17.94 7.70 24.34
N GLY A 641 16.97 7.55 23.44
CA GLY A 641 16.26 6.30 23.18
C GLY A 641 15.22 5.93 24.25
N GLY A 642 14.75 6.93 24.99
CA GLY A 642 13.80 6.82 26.08
C GLY A 642 12.41 7.37 25.78
N GLU A 643 11.52 7.26 26.77
CA GLU A 643 10.19 7.89 26.76
C GLU A 643 9.96 8.57 28.12
N LEU A 644 9.50 9.83 28.12
CA LEU A 644 9.16 10.59 29.32
C LEU A 644 7.64 10.60 29.51
N ALA A 645 7.19 10.05 30.63
CA ALA A 645 5.80 9.94 31.04
C ALA A 645 5.53 10.75 32.31
N VAL A 646 4.25 11.05 32.52
CA VAL A 646 3.78 11.74 33.73
C VAL A 646 2.47 11.13 34.22
N THR A 647 2.39 10.87 35.52
CA THR A 647 1.14 10.54 36.21
C THR A 647 0.94 11.56 37.33
N SER A 648 -0.27 12.11 37.47
CA SER A 648 -0.52 13.13 38.49
C SER A 648 -1.99 13.21 38.86
N ALA A 649 -2.25 13.58 40.11
CA ALA A 649 -3.58 13.90 40.61
C ALA A 649 -3.52 15.17 41.45
N VAL A 650 -4.55 16.02 41.32
CA VAL A 650 -4.66 17.30 42.05
C VAL A 650 -4.59 17.04 43.57
N ASP A 651 -3.81 17.87 44.26
CA ASP A 651 -3.52 17.81 45.71
C ASP A 651 -2.91 16.50 46.22
N THR A 652 -2.46 15.62 45.31
CA THR A 652 -1.77 14.37 45.65
C THR A 652 -0.29 14.40 45.21
N GLY A 653 0.02 15.20 44.18
CA GLY A 653 1.37 15.34 43.63
C GLY A 653 1.53 14.82 42.20
N SER A 654 2.76 14.75 41.72
CA SER A 654 3.10 14.27 40.38
C SER A 654 4.25 13.27 40.41
N VAL A 655 4.24 12.34 39.45
CA VAL A 655 5.35 11.42 39.16
C VAL A 655 5.74 11.64 37.71
N PHE A 656 6.95 12.13 37.49
CA PHE A 656 7.58 12.20 36.17
C PHE A 656 8.56 11.04 36.05
N SER A 657 8.36 10.16 35.09
CA SER A 657 9.21 8.98 34.92
C SER A 657 9.69 8.82 33.49
N PHE A 658 10.90 8.32 33.32
CA PHE A 658 11.44 7.99 32.01
C PHE A 658 12.33 6.77 32.04
N SER A 659 12.52 6.16 30.87
CA SER A 659 13.51 5.10 30.70
C SER A 659 14.65 5.56 29.80
N LEU A 660 15.86 5.05 30.02
CA LEU A 660 17.00 5.29 29.14
C LEU A 660 17.84 4.02 28.98
N LEU A 661 18.44 3.83 27.81
CA LEU A 661 19.36 2.73 27.56
C LEU A 661 20.79 3.21 27.82
N ALA A 662 21.35 2.79 28.94
CA ALA A 662 22.74 3.08 29.28
C ALA A 662 23.63 1.94 28.78
N GLY A 663 24.71 2.27 28.06
CA GLY A 663 25.67 1.28 27.61
C GLY A 663 26.40 0.64 28.78
N ARG A 664 26.77 -0.63 28.65
CA ARG A 664 27.50 -1.34 29.70
C ARG A 664 28.97 -0.91 29.69
N CYS A 665 29.50 -0.53 30.85
CA CYS A 665 30.93 -0.27 31.01
C CYS A 665 31.60 -1.52 31.59
N ASP A 666 32.37 -2.26 30.77
CA ASP A 666 33.10 -3.47 31.20
C ASP A 666 34.51 -3.14 31.75
N GLU A 667 35.07 -1.99 31.38
CA GLU A 667 36.33 -1.47 31.92
C GLU A 667 36.06 -0.43 33.01
N VAL A 668 35.90 -0.90 34.25
CA VAL A 668 35.87 -0.02 35.42
C VAL A 668 37.24 0.68 35.52
N PRO A 669 37.31 2.03 35.57
CA PRO A 669 38.57 2.72 35.85
C PRO A 669 39.17 2.17 37.15
N PRO A 670 40.49 1.91 37.24
CA PRO A 670 41.10 1.35 38.45
C PRO A 670 41.08 2.39 39.57
N ALA A 671 39.93 2.53 40.25
CA ALA A 671 39.82 3.21 41.52
C ALA A 671 40.41 2.28 42.58
N GLY A 672 41.31 2.82 43.40
CA GLY A 672 42.06 2.08 44.42
C GLY A 672 41.15 1.15 45.21
N SER A 673 41.64 -0.06 45.44
CA SER A 673 41.04 -1.11 46.24
C SER A 673 40.43 -0.57 47.55
N GLU A 674 39.13 -0.26 47.53
CA GLU A 674 38.37 -0.07 48.76
C GLU A 674 38.23 -1.44 49.43
N PRO A 675 38.50 -1.55 50.75
CA PRO A 675 38.37 -2.81 51.46
C PRO A 675 36.90 -3.24 51.44
N ALA A 676 36.62 -4.35 50.76
CA ALA A 676 35.30 -4.97 50.76
C ALA A 676 34.97 -5.53 52.16
N VAL A 677 34.43 -4.69 53.04
CA VAL A 677 33.61 -5.17 54.15
C VAL A 677 32.32 -5.69 53.54
N ASP A 678 32.06 -6.97 53.76
CA ASP A 678 30.83 -7.61 53.33
C ASP A 678 29.65 -7.12 54.20
N LEU A 679 28.75 -6.34 53.61
CA LEU A 679 27.50 -5.89 54.24
C LEU A 679 26.45 -7.01 54.28
N GLN A 680 26.68 -8.12 53.55
CA GLN A 680 25.72 -9.20 53.43
C GLN A 680 25.45 -9.88 54.78
N GLY A 681 24.17 -9.95 55.16
CA GLY A 681 23.70 -10.61 56.38
C GLY A 681 23.85 -9.81 57.69
N ARG A 682 24.46 -8.62 57.65
CA ARG A 682 24.57 -7.70 58.81
C ARG A 682 23.21 -7.16 59.23
N THR A 683 23.02 -6.85 60.51
CA THR A 683 21.76 -6.30 61.03
C THR A 683 21.85 -4.79 61.30
N ALA A 684 20.88 -4.02 60.81
CA ALA A 684 20.79 -2.58 61.04
C ALA A 684 19.51 -2.18 61.77
N LEU A 685 19.59 -1.21 62.68
CA LEU A 685 18.44 -0.53 63.28
C LEU A 685 18.29 0.86 62.64
N ILE A 686 17.13 1.19 62.10
CA ILE A 686 16.86 2.49 61.48
C ILE A 686 15.77 3.19 62.28
N VAL A 687 16.05 4.41 62.75
CA VAL A 687 15.12 5.27 63.49
C VAL A 687 15.00 6.60 62.76
N GLU A 688 13.84 6.85 62.15
CA GLU A 688 13.58 8.03 61.30
C GLU A 688 12.08 8.31 61.27
N ASP A 689 11.67 9.53 61.56
CA ASP A 689 10.25 9.94 61.67
C ASP A 689 9.59 10.19 60.30
N ASN A 690 10.36 10.60 59.28
CA ASN A 690 9.86 10.74 57.93
C ASN A 690 9.72 9.36 57.25
N ALA A 691 8.48 8.97 56.93
CA ALA A 691 8.16 7.68 56.33
C ALA A 691 8.81 7.44 54.95
N THR A 692 9.10 8.49 54.17
CA THR A 692 9.79 8.39 52.88
C THR A 692 11.28 8.12 53.06
N ASN A 693 11.94 8.83 53.98
CA ASN A 693 13.32 8.57 54.37
C ASN A 693 13.48 7.16 54.95
N LEU A 694 12.61 6.77 55.89
CA LEU A 694 12.64 5.47 56.55
C LEU A 694 12.53 4.31 55.55
N ARG A 695 11.57 4.40 54.61
CA ARG A 695 11.41 3.40 53.55
C ARG A 695 12.61 3.35 52.61
N THR A 696 13.16 4.51 52.24
CA THR A 696 14.28 4.60 51.31
C THR A 696 15.56 4.03 51.91
N LEU A 697 15.91 4.43 53.13
CA LEU A 697 17.08 3.91 53.86
C LEU A 697 16.97 2.41 54.06
N ARG A 698 15.80 1.92 54.47
CA ARG A 698 15.56 0.48 54.64
C ARG A 698 15.81 -0.29 53.35
N ARG A 699 15.22 0.17 52.25
CA ARG A 699 15.35 -0.45 50.93
C ARG A 699 16.81 -0.45 50.46
N GLN A 700 17.52 0.68 50.61
CA GLN A 700 18.93 0.80 50.25
C GLN A 700 19.81 -0.22 51.00
N LEU A 701 19.61 -0.37 52.31
CA LEU A 701 20.37 -1.33 53.12
C LEU A 701 19.99 -2.78 52.82
N GLU A 702 18.71 -3.07 52.56
CA GLU A 702 18.24 -4.39 52.14
C GLU A 702 18.82 -4.79 50.78
N ASP A 703 18.95 -3.85 49.82
CA ASP A 703 19.60 -4.08 48.52
C ASP A 703 21.10 -4.39 48.67
N TRP A 704 21.77 -3.83 49.69
CA TRP A 704 23.13 -4.21 50.07
C TRP A 704 23.23 -5.53 50.86
N GLY A 705 22.10 -6.24 51.03
CA GLY A 705 22.03 -7.54 51.68
C GLY A 705 21.96 -7.51 53.20
N MET A 706 21.73 -6.34 53.81
CA MET A 706 21.55 -6.21 55.27
C MET A 706 20.12 -6.59 55.69
N ARG A 707 19.96 -6.94 56.97
CA ARG A 707 18.65 -7.18 57.62
C ARG A 707 18.30 -5.97 58.48
N CYS A 708 17.24 -5.26 58.13
CA CYS A 708 16.89 -4.01 58.78
C CYS A 708 15.68 -4.18 59.72
N ALA A 709 15.79 -3.63 60.94
CA ALA A 709 14.65 -3.28 61.77
C ALA A 709 14.45 -1.76 61.69
N SER A 710 13.24 -1.31 61.41
CA SER A 710 12.93 0.10 61.16
C SER A 710 11.79 0.57 62.06
N THR A 711 11.90 1.76 62.64
CA THR A 711 10.83 2.40 63.43
C THR A 711 10.83 3.90 63.24
N ASP A 712 9.65 4.50 63.39
CA ASP A 712 9.37 5.93 63.32
C ASP A 712 9.46 6.64 64.69
N THR A 713 9.66 5.88 65.77
CA THR A 713 9.63 6.41 67.14
C THR A 713 10.83 5.93 67.98
N PRO A 714 11.51 6.86 68.69
CA PRO A 714 12.65 6.53 69.56
C PRO A 714 12.33 5.48 70.64
N ASP A 715 11.14 5.54 71.24
CA ASP A 715 10.73 4.64 72.32
C ASP A 715 10.69 3.16 71.90
N VAL A 716 10.26 2.90 70.67
CA VAL A 716 10.21 1.54 70.11
C VAL A 716 11.62 1.00 69.88
N ALA A 717 12.54 1.86 69.42
CA ALA A 717 13.96 1.49 69.26
C ALA A 717 14.59 1.08 70.60
N LEU A 718 14.34 1.85 71.66
CA LEU A 718 14.80 1.53 73.02
C LEU A 718 14.19 0.22 73.53
N ALA A 719 12.88 0.01 73.32
CA ALA A 719 12.21 -1.22 73.73
C ALA A 719 12.76 -2.47 73.03
N LEU A 720 13.10 -2.39 71.73
CA LEU A 720 13.68 -3.49 70.97
C LEU A 720 15.07 -3.88 71.52
N VAL A 721 15.92 -2.89 71.78
CA VAL A 721 17.27 -3.14 72.32
C VAL A 721 17.21 -3.58 73.78
N ALA A 722 16.30 -3.03 74.59
CA ALA A 722 16.07 -3.45 75.97
C ALA A 722 15.55 -4.89 76.07
N ALA A 723 14.75 -5.36 75.09
CA ALA A 723 14.31 -6.75 74.97
C ALA A 723 15.44 -7.72 74.57
N GLY A 724 16.66 -7.21 74.31
CA GLY A 724 17.86 -8.00 74.01
C GLY A 724 18.16 -8.17 72.52
N ALA A 725 17.45 -7.47 71.63
CA ALA A 725 17.79 -7.46 70.20
C ALA A 725 19.17 -6.82 69.99
N ARG A 726 19.99 -7.42 69.12
CA ARG A 726 21.33 -6.93 68.78
C ARG A 726 21.40 -6.54 67.33
N TYR A 727 21.99 -5.37 67.08
CA TYR A 727 22.21 -4.82 65.76
C TYR A 727 23.71 -4.59 65.57
N ASP A 728 24.21 -4.74 64.34
CA ASP A 728 25.60 -4.45 63.97
C ASP A 728 25.84 -2.93 63.82
N VAL A 729 24.80 -2.15 63.49
CA VAL A 729 24.84 -0.69 63.33
C VAL A 729 23.45 -0.07 63.53
N ALA A 730 23.37 1.18 63.99
CA ALA A 730 22.13 1.95 64.01
C ALA A 730 22.24 3.24 63.20
N LEU A 731 21.22 3.55 62.39
CA LEU A 731 21.02 4.81 61.69
C LEU A 731 19.94 5.57 62.44
N ILE A 732 20.25 6.77 62.94
CA ILE A 732 19.34 7.53 63.79
C ILE A 732 19.21 8.95 63.24
N ASP A 733 17.99 9.38 63.01
CA ASP A 733 17.70 10.76 62.65
C ASP A 733 18.00 11.71 63.82
N MET A 734 18.59 12.86 63.52
CA MET A 734 18.92 13.86 64.53
C MET A 734 17.66 14.56 65.06
N ILE A 735 16.69 14.82 64.18
CA ILE A 735 15.51 15.62 64.50
C ILE A 735 14.29 14.71 64.49
N MET A 736 13.90 14.23 65.65
CA MET A 736 12.66 13.48 65.81
C MET A 736 11.76 14.15 66.86
N PRO A 737 10.43 13.96 66.78
CA PRO A 737 9.52 14.41 67.83
C PRO A 737 9.86 13.75 69.18
N ALA A 738 9.72 14.50 70.28
CA ALA A 738 9.93 14.10 71.67
C ALA A 738 11.39 13.84 72.12
N MET A 739 12.24 13.19 71.31
CA MET A 739 13.63 12.87 71.65
C MET A 739 14.54 13.08 70.44
N ASP A 740 15.62 13.83 70.59
CA ASP A 740 16.60 14.03 69.52
C ASP A 740 17.53 12.82 69.35
N GLY A 741 18.17 12.71 68.18
CA GLY A 741 19.00 11.56 67.85
C GLY A 741 20.23 11.39 68.75
N GLN A 742 20.72 12.47 69.36
CA GLN A 742 21.87 12.42 70.26
C GLN A 742 21.47 11.89 71.64
N GLN A 743 20.29 12.27 72.13
CA GLN A 743 19.70 11.72 73.34
C GLN A 743 19.40 10.22 73.15
N LEU A 744 18.78 9.82 72.04
CA LEU A 744 18.51 8.42 71.74
C LEU A 744 19.81 7.59 71.66
N ALA A 745 20.86 8.13 71.03
CA ALA A 745 22.15 7.46 70.97
C ALA A 745 22.75 7.21 72.35
N SER A 746 22.64 8.19 73.26
CA SER A 746 23.11 8.08 74.64
C SER A 746 22.31 7.02 75.41
N ASP A 747 20.98 7.04 75.31
CA ASP A 747 20.08 6.11 75.98
C ASP A 747 20.29 4.66 75.48
N LEU A 748 20.57 4.47 74.19
CA LEU A 748 20.90 3.16 73.62
C LEU A 748 22.23 2.61 74.18
N HIS A 749 23.23 3.46 74.39
CA HIS A 749 24.52 3.06 74.95
C HIS A 749 24.47 2.71 76.45
N GLU A 750 23.47 3.18 77.18
CA GLU A 750 23.22 2.76 78.57
C GLU A 750 22.65 1.32 78.67
N LEU A 751 22.10 0.78 77.59
CA LEU A 751 21.55 -0.58 77.55
C LEU A 751 22.64 -1.65 77.31
N PRO A 752 22.59 -2.82 77.98
CA PRO A 752 23.61 -3.88 77.82
C PRO A 752 23.77 -4.40 76.38
N ALA A 753 22.70 -4.42 75.58
CA ALA A 753 22.72 -4.82 74.18
C ALA A 753 23.16 -3.69 73.23
N GLY A 754 23.11 -2.43 73.67
CA GLY A 754 23.47 -1.25 72.89
C GLY A 754 24.83 -0.62 73.25
N ALA A 755 25.46 -0.99 74.37
CA ALA A 755 26.71 -0.40 74.87
C ALA A 755 27.92 -0.37 73.91
N ARG A 756 27.91 -1.16 72.83
CA ARG A 756 28.94 -1.16 71.77
C ARG A 756 28.37 -0.97 70.36
N LEU A 757 27.10 -0.58 70.26
CA LEU A 757 26.42 -0.38 68.99
C LEU A 757 27.01 0.84 68.27
N PRO A 758 27.62 0.69 67.08
CA PRO A 758 28.04 1.81 66.26
C PRO A 758 26.81 2.59 65.79
N ILE A 759 26.80 3.90 65.98
CA ILE A 759 25.67 4.77 65.59
C ILE A 759 26.10 5.73 64.48
N VAL A 760 25.31 5.81 63.41
CA VAL A 760 25.41 6.80 62.34
C VAL A 760 24.25 7.79 62.48
N LEU A 761 24.58 9.06 62.69
CA LEU A 761 23.57 10.12 62.85
C LEU A 761 23.22 10.76 61.51
N LEU A 762 21.94 11.02 61.24
CA LEU A 762 21.45 11.71 60.05
C LEU A 762 21.03 13.14 60.42
N ALA A 763 21.75 14.14 59.93
CA ALA A 763 21.52 15.55 60.27
C ALA A 763 20.99 16.35 59.07
N SER A 764 20.13 17.34 59.31
CA SER A 764 19.65 18.25 58.25
C SER A 764 20.71 19.30 57.88
N MET A 765 20.75 19.71 56.61
CA MET A 765 21.64 20.76 56.10
C MET A 765 21.45 22.11 56.83
N GLY A 766 22.54 22.80 57.15
CA GLY A 766 22.52 24.18 57.69
C GLY A 766 22.77 24.35 59.20
N ARG A 767 23.06 23.28 59.94
CA ARG A 767 23.57 23.38 61.32
C ARG A 767 24.87 22.59 61.48
N PRO A 768 25.97 23.22 61.93
CA PRO A 768 27.16 22.48 62.28
C PRO A 768 26.83 21.58 63.47
N VAL A 769 26.91 20.26 63.26
CA VAL A 769 26.98 19.32 64.38
C VAL A 769 28.40 19.43 64.90
N GLU A 770 28.61 20.18 65.98
CA GLU A 770 29.84 20.04 66.76
C GLU A 770 29.99 18.56 67.08
N ARG A 771 31.12 17.94 66.66
CA ARG A 771 31.41 16.55 66.99
C ARG A 771 31.16 16.35 68.48
N PRO A 772 30.15 15.56 68.89
CA PRO A 772 29.94 15.34 70.30
C PRO A 772 31.18 14.68 70.89
N ALA A 773 31.61 15.15 72.06
CA ALA A 773 32.64 14.47 72.85
C ALA A 773 32.17 13.12 73.43
N THR A 774 30.98 12.64 73.05
CA THR A 774 30.38 11.40 73.54
C THR A 774 30.94 10.19 72.79
N SER A 775 31.42 9.20 73.55
CA SER A 775 31.94 7.94 73.02
C SER A 775 30.81 7.11 72.41
N GLY A 776 30.81 6.90 71.09
CA GLY A 776 30.00 5.86 70.45
C GLY A 776 29.26 6.22 69.15
N VAL A 777 29.29 7.49 68.71
CA VAL A 777 28.87 7.87 67.36
C VAL A 777 30.01 7.59 66.38
N ALA A 778 29.76 6.72 65.40
CA ALA A 778 30.74 6.30 64.39
C ALA A 778 30.86 7.28 63.22
N ALA A 779 29.73 7.87 62.78
CA ALA A 779 29.70 8.84 61.69
C ALA A 779 28.47 9.77 61.78
N THR A 780 28.51 10.88 61.06
CA THR A 780 27.35 11.79 60.88
C THR A 780 27.22 12.10 59.39
N LEU A 781 26.01 11.94 58.85
CA LEU A 781 25.66 12.18 57.45
C LEU A 781 24.67 13.33 57.35
N THR A 782 24.76 14.12 56.29
CA THR A 782 23.80 15.18 56.00
C THR A 782 22.69 14.68 55.08
N LYS A 783 21.44 15.07 55.34
CA LYS A 783 20.30 14.89 54.42
C LYS A 783 20.39 15.89 53.25
N PRO A 784 20.12 15.52 51.98
CA PRO A 784 19.71 14.21 51.49
C PRO A 784 20.81 13.15 51.67
N VAL A 785 20.45 12.00 52.24
CA VAL A 785 21.42 10.92 52.52
C VAL A 785 21.89 10.33 51.20
N LYS A 786 23.19 10.46 50.91
CA LYS A 786 23.85 9.95 49.71
C LYS A 786 24.19 8.48 49.86
N ALA A 787 24.01 7.69 48.80
CA ALA A 787 24.30 6.27 48.82
C ALA A 787 25.80 6.00 49.04
N THR A 788 26.68 6.77 48.38
CA THR A 788 28.15 6.64 48.53
C THR A 788 28.62 6.99 49.94
N ALA A 789 28.11 8.10 50.50
CA ALA A 789 28.46 8.55 51.84
C ALA A 789 27.91 7.60 52.92
N LEU A 790 26.69 7.10 52.72
CA LEU A 790 26.08 6.11 53.61
C LEU A 790 26.86 4.80 53.61
N GLN A 791 27.21 4.29 52.43
CA GLN A 791 28.04 3.10 52.30
C GLN A 791 29.37 3.31 53.03
N SER A 792 30.08 4.40 52.75
CA SER A 792 31.36 4.73 53.42
C SER A 792 31.23 4.81 54.95
N ALA A 793 30.16 5.43 55.45
CA ALA A 793 29.89 5.53 56.88
C ALA A 793 29.61 4.16 57.52
N LEU A 794 28.85 3.29 56.86
CA LEU A 794 28.59 1.93 57.33
C LEU A 794 29.87 1.09 57.34
N MET A 795 30.69 1.17 56.29
CA MET A 795 31.97 0.46 56.19
C MET A 795 32.91 0.88 57.32
N THR A 796 32.97 2.17 57.61
CA THR A 796 33.75 2.73 58.73
C THR A 796 33.21 2.27 60.07
N ALA A 797 31.88 2.31 60.27
CA ALA A 797 31.23 1.91 61.51
C ALA A 797 31.39 0.41 61.81
N LEU A 798 31.34 -0.43 60.78
CA LEU A 798 31.37 -1.90 60.89
C LEU A 798 32.79 -2.49 60.94
N SER A 799 33.80 -1.78 60.44
CA SER A 799 35.21 -2.21 60.49
C SER A 799 35.85 -2.06 61.88
N GLY A 800 35.17 -1.42 62.83
CA GLY A 800 35.75 -0.97 64.10
C GLY A 800 36.80 0.13 63.88
N PRO A 801 37.46 0.65 64.93
CA PRO A 801 38.55 1.59 64.76
C PRO A 801 39.71 0.83 64.10
N VAL A 802 39.76 0.88 62.78
CA VAL A 802 40.95 0.51 62.02
C VAL A 802 42.03 1.44 62.55
N LEU A 803 43.06 0.86 63.17
CA LEU A 803 44.39 1.48 63.26
C LEU A 803 44.90 1.60 61.81
N GLU A 804 44.25 2.45 61.04
CA GLU A 804 44.83 2.98 59.83
C GLU A 804 45.83 3.98 60.35
N VAL A 805 47.09 3.62 60.14
CA VAL A 805 48.15 4.58 59.94
C VAL A 805 47.65 5.51 58.85
N LEU A 806 46.92 6.55 59.25
CA LEU A 806 46.80 7.77 58.48
C LEU A 806 48.23 8.11 58.08
N PRO A 807 48.54 8.44 56.81
CA PRO A 807 49.67 9.31 56.59
C PRO A 807 49.44 10.46 57.55
N ALA A 808 50.43 10.69 58.43
CA ALA A 808 50.36 11.68 59.51
C ALA A 808 49.60 12.91 59.03
N PRO A 809 48.75 13.54 59.86
CA PRO A 809 48.02 14.72 59.45
C PRO A 809 49.05 15.64 58.82
N VAL A 810 48.97 15.81 57.51
CA VAL A 810 49.65 16.92 56.87
C VAL A 810 49.00 18.08 57.58
N ARG A 811 49.76 18.65 58.51
CA ARG A 811 49.44 19.88 59.19
C ARG A 811 48.82 20.74 58.11
N SER A 812 47.56 21.08 58.33
CA SER A 812 46.96 22.27 57.76
C SER A 812 48.03 23.36 57.84
N LEU A 813 48.69 23.60 56.71
CA LEU A 813 49.36 24.84 56.41
C LEU A 813 48.25 25.79 55.95
N ALA A 814 47.29 26.01 56.84
CA ALA A 814 46.50 27.22 56.89
C ALA A 814 47.08 28.09 58.03
N GLU A 815 48.38 28.33 57.96
CA GLU A 815 48.83 29.72 58.02
C GLU A 815 48.83 30.20 56.57
N PRO A 816 48.38 31.42 56.26
CA PRO A 816 48.51 31.96 54.91
C PRO A 816 50.01 32.03 54.60
N LEU A 817 50.53 31.00 53.92
CA LEU A 817 51.72 31.16 53.11
C LEU A 817 51.43 32.38 52.26
N GLN A 818 52.23 33.44 52.43
CA GLN A 818 52.27 34.54 51.49
C GLN A 818 52.28 33.91 50.10
N ALA A 819 51.14 33.97 49.40
CA ALA A 819 51.03 33.50 48.04
C ALA A 819 52.16 34.21 47.30
N GLN A 820 53.10 33.43 46.76
CA GLN A 820 54.14 34.02 45.93
C GLN A 820 53.42 34.82 44.86
N ARG A 821 53.82 36.08 44.72
CA ARG A 821 53.16 37.02 43.84
C ARG A 821 53.47 36.64 42.40
N LEU A 822 52.72 35.68 41.84
CA LEU A 822 52.89 35.21 40.47
C LEU A 822 52.71 36.38 39.49
N ARG A 823 53.55 36.41 38.47
CA ARG A 823 53.39 37.28 37.32
C ARG A 823 52.64 36.52 36.22
N ILE A 824 51.41 36.93 35.98
CA ILE A 824 50.44 36.25 35.13
C ILE A 824 50.20 37.09 33.88
N LEU A 825 50.26 36.46 32.71
CA LEU A 825 49.81 37.05 31.46
C LEU A 825 48.41 36.53 31.14
N LEU A 826 47.43 37.42 30.99
CA LEU A 826 46.07 37.08 30.59
C LEU A 826 45.87 37.46 29.13
N ALA A 827 45.77 36.46 28.25
CA ALA A 827 45.48 36.63 26.83
C ALA A 827 44.01 36.34 26.56
N GLU A 828 43.26 37.38 26.24
CA GLU A 828 41.80 37.38 26.06
C GLU A 828 41.44 38.49 25.08
N ASP A 829 40.64 38.22 24.06
CA ASP A 829 40.31 39.20 23.02
C ASP A 829 39.23 40.21 23.46
N ASN A 830 38.40 39.82 24.43
CA ASN A 830 37.37 40.67 24.96
C ASN A 830 37.88 41.55 26.12
N VAL A 831 37.91 42.87 25.91
CA VAL A 831 38.35 43.88 26.89
C VAL A 831 37.59 43.80 28.23
N VAL A 832 36.33 43.39 28.22
CA VAL A 832 35.53 43.24 29.44
C VAL A 832 35.97 41.99 30.22
N ASN A 833 36.19 40.87 29.53
CA ASN A 833 36.72 39.64 30.15
C ASN A 833 38.15 39.84 30.67
N GLN A 834 39.00 40.58 29.93
CA GLN A 834 40.31 41.02 30.41
C GLN A 834 40.18 41.76 31.73
N LYS A 835 39.20 42.69 31.83
CA LYS A 835 39.01 43.49 33.04
C LYS A 835 38.51 42.66 34.22
N VAL A 836 37.58 41.74 33.99
CA VAL A 836 37.07 40.82 35.02
C VAL A 836 38.18 39.89 35.51
N GLY A 837 38.92 39.26 34.59
CA GLY A 837 40.05 38.38 34.91
C GLY A 837 41.16 39.11 35.66
N GLN A 838 41.52 40.33 35.22
CA GLN A 838 42.49 41.19 35.92
C GLN A 838 42.05 41.47 37.36
N LEU A 839 40.79 41.86 37.58
CA LEU A 839 40.27 42.16 38.92
C LEU A 839 40.25 40.91 39.83
N MET A 840 39.89 39.73 39.29
CA MET A 840 39.92 38.48 40.05
C MET A 840 41.35 38.11 40.50
N LEU A 841 42.31 38.23 39.59
CA LEU A 841 43.72 37.90 39.84
C LEU A 841 44.43 38.94 40.73
N ASP A 842 44.12 40.23 40.57
CA ASP A 842 44.60 41.29 41.47
C ASP A 842 44.14 41.05 42.90
N LYS A 843 42.89 40.59 43.07
CA LYS A 843 42.31 40.24 44.38
C LYS A 843 42.96 39.01 45.01
N LEU A 844 43.40 38.04 44.21
CA LEU A 844 44.23 36.91 44.65
C LEU A 844 45.68 37.34 44.97
N GLY A 845 46.03 38.61 44.74
CA GLY A 845 47.31 39.21 45.09
C GLY A 845 48.36 39.14 43.98
N HIS A 846 48.05 38.59 42.81
CA HIS A 846 49.00 38.41 41.71
C HIS A 846 49.27 39.70 40.91
N HIS A 847 50.28 39.68 40.04
CA HIS A 847 50.54 40.77 39.10
C HIS A 847 50.13 40.33 37.70
N VAL A 848 49.26 41.11 37.04
CA VAL A 848 48.62 40.71 35.79
C VAL A 848 48.91 41.71 34.68
N ASP A 849 49.47 41.21 33.58
CA ASP A 849 49.57 41.91 32.31
C ASP A 849 48.51 41.33 31.36
N THR A 850 47.79 42.15 30.59
CA THR A 850 46.69 41.71 29.69
C THR A 850 47.02 41.99 28.24
N VAL A 851 46.67 41.06 27.34
CA VAL A 851 46.89 41.17 25.88
C VAL A 851 45.65 40.70 25.10
N GLY A 852 45.47 41.21 23.88
CA GLY A 852 44.24 41.03 23.09
C GLY A 852 44.24 39.87 22.10
N ASN A 853 45.37 39.23 21.85
CA ASN A 853 45.46 38.09 20.93
C ASN A 853 46.69 37.20 21.20
N GLY A 854 46.77 36.05 20.53
CA GLY A 854 47.87 35.09 20.70
C GLY A 854 49.23 35.60 20.21
N TRP A 855 49.26 36.54 19.27
CA TRP A 855 50.52 37.13 18.78
C TRP A 855 51.12 38.08 19.82
N GLU A 856 50.31 38.95 20.41
CA GLU A 856 50.71 39.80 21.53
C GLU A 856 51.13 38.96 22.74
N ALA A 857 50.45 37.83 22.98
CA ALA A 857 50.84 36.89 24.04
C ALA A 857 52.23 36.30 23.80
N LEU A 858 52.51 35.81 22.58
CA LEU A 858 53.83 35.33 22.20
C LEU A 858 54.90 36.43 22.35
N GLN A 859 54.64 37.64 21.87
CA GLN A 859 55.57 38.77 22.02
C GLN A 859 55.81 39.09 23.50
N ALA A 860 54.77 39.13 24.33
CA ALA A 860 54.91 39.42 25.75
C ALA A 860 55.81 38.41 26.47
N VAL A 861 55.62 37.10 26.23
CA VAL A 861 56.43 36.03 26.85
C VAL A 861 57.87 36.02 26.34
N LEU A 862 58.12 36.44 25.09
CA LEU A 862 59.49 36.58 24.57
C LEU A 862 60.25 37.72 25.25
N HIS A 863 59.57 38.82 25.60
CA HIS A 863 60.18 40.01 26.19
C HIS A 863 60.32 39.92 27.72
N LEU A 864 59.32 39.35 28.40
CA LEU A 864 59.24 39.29 29.87
C LEU A 864 59.00 37.86 30.36
N PRO A 865 59.63 37.44 31.47
CA PRO A 865 59.31 36.17 32.11
C PRO A 865 57.96 36.27 32.83
N TYR A 866 57.08 35.29 32.59
CA TYR A 866 55.83 35.07 33.29
C TYR A 866 55.87 33.71 33.98
N ASP A 867 55.18 33.59 35.11
CA ASP A 867 55.05 32.32 35.82
C ASP A 867 53.89 31.50 35.23
N VAL A 868 52.78 32.18 34.88
CA VAL A 868 51.59 31.58 34.30
C VAL A 868 51.08 32.43 33.14
N VAL A 869 50.61 31.79 32.07
CA VAL A 869 49.84 32.41 30.98
C VAL A 869 48.45 31.79 30.99
N LEU A 870 47.42 32.61 31.21
CA LEU A 870 46.03 32.25 30.99
C LEU A 870 45.72 32.58 29.52
N MET A 871 45.54 31.55 28.70
CA MET A 871 45.48 31.66 27.25
C MET A 871 44.09 31.31 26.73
N ASP A 872 43.35 32.29 26.23
CA ASP A 872 42.14 32.00 25.47
C ASP A 872 42.46 31.18 24.22
N VAL A 873 41.72 30.08 24.03
CA VAL A 873 41.93 29.17 22.90
C VAL A 873 41.50 29.84 21.60
N GLN A 874 40.41 30.61 21.61
CA GLN A 874 39.83 31.23 20.43
C GLN A 874 40.05 32.75 20.46
N MET A 875 41.07 33.22 19.75
CA MET A 875 41.36 34.65 19.61
C MET A 875 41.65 34.99 18.13
N PRO A 876 41.36 36.23 17.68
CA PRO A 876 41.67 36.69 16.32
C PRO A 876 43.19 36.80 16.09
N GLU A 877 43.59 36.86 14.82
CA GLU A 877 44.98 36.90 14.31
C GLU A 877 45.81 35.63 14.57
N MET A 878 46.00 35.26 15.84
CA MET A 878 46.69 34.05 16.26
C MET A 878 45.89 33.44 17.41
N ASP A 879 45.42 32.21 17.18
CA ASP A 879 44.70 31.45 18.19
C ASP A 879 45.61 30.96 19.33
N GLY A 880 45.01 30.57 20.46
CA GLY A 880 45.75 30.16 21.65
C GLY A 880 46.54 28.87 21.47
N LEU A 881 46.12 27.96 20.58
CA LEU A 881 46.81 26.71 20.30
C LEU A 881 48.11 26.98 19.52
N GLU A 882 48.04 27.78 18.47
CA GLU A 882 49.18 28.21 17.67
C GLU A 882 50.14 29.07 18.50
N ALA A 883 49.63 29.99 19.32
CA ALA A 883 50.44 30.76 20.26
C ALA A 883 51.19 29.84 21.23
N THR A 884 50.52 28.82 21.78
CA THR A 884 51.14 27.84 22.67
C THR A 884 52.23 27.04 21.96
N ARG A 885 51.97 26.50 20.76
CA ARG A 885 52.98 25.76 19.98
C ARG A 885 54.22 26.59 19.72
N ARG A 886 54.05 27.88 19.40
CA ARG A 886 55.16 28.81 19.20
C ARG A 886 55.89 29.12 20.49
N ILE A 887 55.20 29.35 21.60
CA ILE A 887 55.85 29.54 22.91
C ILE A 887 56.68 28.30 23.28
N ARG A 888 56.16 27.10 23.05
CA ARG A 888 56.87 25.84 23.32
C ARG A 888 58.07 25.60 22.39
N SER A 889 58.00 26.07 21.14
CA SER A 889 59.09 25.98 20.14
C SER A 889 60.18 27.03 20.38
N ASP A 890 59.79 28.28 20.60
CA ASP A 890 60.67 29.44 20.48
C ASP A 890 61.36 29.81 21.81
N LEU A 891 60.82 29.35 22.95
CA LEU A 891 61.44 29.54 24.26
C LEU A 891 62.11 28.25 24.78
N PRO A 892 63.32 28.34 25.38
CA PRO A 892 63.94 27.20 26.03
C PRO A 892 63.14 26.76 27.26
N MET A 893 63.02 25.44 27.50
CA MET A 893 62.25 24.81 28.60
C MET A 893 62.33 25.52 29.95
N ARG A 894 63.51 26.05 30.34
CA ARG A 894 63.72 26.76 31.62
C ARG A 894 63.05 28.14 31.72
N ARG A 895 62.58 28.71 30.60
CA ARG A 895 61.92 30.03 30.52
C ARG A 895 60.46 29.92 30.08
N GLN A 896 59.95 28.71 29.89
CA GLN A 896 58.57 28.56 29.46
C GLN A 896 57.63 28.74 30.65
N PRO A 897 56.62 29.60 30.55
CA PRO A 897 55.60 29.73 31.59
C PRO A 897 54.71 28.48 31.62
N ARG A 898 53.99 28.30 32.72
CA ARG A 898 52.86 27.37 32.75
C ARG A 898 51.71 27.97 31.93
N ILE A 899 51.17 27.25 30.96
CA ILE A 899 50.11 27.74 30.08
C ILE A 899 48.80 27.02 30.43
N VAL A 900 47.80 27.79 30.83
CA VAL A 900 46.46 27.33 31.17
C VAL A 900 45.50 27.77 30.07
N ALA A 901 44.86 26.80 29.41
CA ALA A 901 43.85 27.07 28.39
C ALA A 901 42.61 27.71 29.02
N MET A 902 42.04 28.75 28.41
CA MET A 902 40.69 29.22 28.72
C MET A 902 39.78 28.86 27.55
N THR A 903 38.83 27.96 27.74
CA THR A 903 37.97 27.45 26.67
C THR A 903 36.48 27.62 26.98
N ALA A 904 35.67 27.91 25.96
CA ALA A 904 34.22 28.00 26.06
C ALA A 904 33.52 26.63 26.17
N SER A 905 34.22 25.53 25.85
CA SER A 905 33.67 24.18 25.89
C SER A 905 34.55 23.25 26.73
N ALA A 906 33.94 22.50 27.63
CA ALA A 906 34.61 21.50 28.47
C ALA A 906 34.74 20.13 27.78
N LEU A 907 34.51 20.07 26.45
CA LEU A 907 34.55 18.85 25.64
C LEU A 907 35.95 18.21 25.61
N VAL A 908 35.98 16.88 25.48
CA VAL A 908 37.21 16.07 25.46
C VAL A 908 38.08 16.37 24.24
N GLU A 909 37.50 16.73 23.09
CA GLU A 909 38.27 17.08 21.89
C GLU A 909 39.10 18.37 22.06
N ASP A 910 38.51 19.40 22.67
CA ASP A 910 39.22 20.66 22.96
C ASP A 910 40.35 20.44 23.98
N ARG A 911 40.14 19.57 24.98
CA ARG A 911 41.19 19.20 25.95
C ARG A 911 42.34 18.45 25.28
N THR A 912 42.03 17.59 24.33
CA THR A 912 43.04 16.81 23.59
C THR A 912 43.88 17.74 22.72
N ALA A 913 43.24 18.64 21.97
CA ALA A 913 43.93 19.65 21.16
C ALA A 913 44.80 20.60 22.00
N CYS A 914 44.33 21.03 23.18
CA CYS A 914 45.09 21.85 24.12
C CYS A 914 46.33 21.12 24.66
N ARG A 915 46.21 19.85 25.04
CA ARG A 915 47.35 19.03 25.48
C ARG A 915 48.35 18.79 24.36
N GLU A 916 47.89 18.47 23.16
CA GLU A 916 48.77 18.28 21.98
C GLU A 916 49.51 19.56 21.60
N ALA A 917 48.89 20.73 21.77
CA ALA A 917 49.54 22.02 21.59
C ALA A 917 50.58 22.34 22.69
N GLY A 918 50.57 21.60 23.80
CA GLY A 918 51.51 21.74 24.91
C GLY A 918 51.02 22.64 26.06
N MET A 919 49.71 22.79 26.24
CA MET A 919 49.13 23.48 27.41
C MET A 919 49.17 22.55 28.64
N ASP A 920 49.44 23.13 29.82
CA ASP A 920 49.64 22.39 31.06
C ASP A 920 48.35 22.13 31.84
N ASP A 921 47.35 23.00 31.67
CA ASP A 921 46.06 22.93 32.35
C ASP A 921 44.96 23.61 31.53
N TYR A 922 43.71 23.56 32.00
CA TYR A 922 42.59 24.24 31.37
C TYR A 922 41.61 24.82 32.39
N LEU A 923 40.86 25.82 31.97
CA LEU A 923 39.85 26.50 32.76
C LEU A 923 38.65 26.81 31.86
N ALA A 924 37.46 26.38 32.29
CA ALA A 924 36.24 26.58 31.52
C ALA A 924 35.73 28.02 31.70
N LYS A 925 35.32 28.64 30.59
CA LYS A 925 34.63 29.94 30.61
C LYS A 925 33.12 29.73 30.83
N PRO A 926 32.45 30.55 31.67
CA PRO A 926 32.98 31.73 32.36
C PRO A 926 33.88 31.38 33.56
N VAL A 927 35.00 32.10 33.67
CA VAL A 927 36.01 31.93 34.71
C VAL A 927 35.42 32.28 36.08
N ARG A 928 35.37 31.31 37.01
CA ARG A 928 34.96 31.55 38.40
C ARG A 928 36.18 31.75 39.28
N ALA A 929 36.07 32.64 40.27
CA ALA A 929 37.17 32.96 41.18
C ALA A 929 37.72 31.73 41.94
N ALA A 930 36.85 30.78 42.32
CA ALA A 930 37.26 29.55 42.98
C ALA A 930 38.07 28.61 42.06
N ASP A 931 37.62 28.41 40.82
CA ASP A 931 38.30 27.57 39.83
C ASP A 931 39.66 28.17 39.43
N LEU A 932 39.70 29.50 39.29
CA LEU A 932 40.92 30.25 39.02
C LEU A 932 41.93 30.13 40.16
N ALA A 933 41.48 30.25 41.41
CA ALA A 933 42.35 30.06 42.58
C ALA A 933 42.86 28.62 42.67
N ALA A 934 42.03 27.62 42.38
CA ALA A 934 42.42 26.22 42.42
C ALA A 934 43.53 25.90 41.38
N VAL A 935 43.36 26.37 40.13
CA VAL A 935 44.33 26.14 39.06
C VAL A 935 45.66 26.86 39.34
N LEU A 936 45.64 28.06 39.90
CA LEU A 936 46.86 28.82 40.22
C LEU A 936 47.62 28.27 41.43
N ASN A 937 46.94 27.58 42.36
CA ASN A 937 47.56 26.97 43.54
C ASN A 937 48.17 25.58 43.27
N HIS A 938 48.04 25.05 42.06
CA HIS A 938 48.70 23.80 41.67
C HIS A 938 50.22 24.02 41.57
N PRO A 939 51.07 23.25 42.29
CA PRO A 939 52.52 23.39 42.19
C PRO A 939 53.00 23.02 40.77
N ALA A 940 53.93 23.84 40.25
CA ALA A 940 54.57 23.65 38.95
C ALA A 940 55.43 22.38 38.88
#